data_AF-G9NQF7-F1
#
_entry.id   AF-G9NQF7-F1
#
_cell.length_a   1.000
_cell.length_b   1.000
_cell.length_c   1.000
_cell.angle_alpha   90.00
_cell.angle_beta   90.00
_cell.angle_gamma   90.00
#
_symmetry.space_group_name_H-M   'P 1'
#
loop_
_entity.id
_entity.type
_entity.pdbx_description
1 polymer ?
#
loop_
_entity_poly.entity_id
_entity_poly.type
_entity_poly.pdbx_seq_one_letter_code
_entity_poly.pdbx_strand_id
1 'polypeptide(L)'
;MGEYLAERYESTTDTSYLQKSIQIARNAMEATPLHDGHWHRRLYTLGYRAIDKFLHTHTLADLEQAICALQTIIDADTSDDLNYTLTIQSIGWLMNVKFHETRDVADLDRAISMMQDVIDRTPPNHPNRSDFLSILQTSLYYRYNYTGETADIEEGICLGQDLTSAAPLNHPERASHLISLATCFYSRYSGTKDIEDLNKAITLSQEAYITVPLTHQVTVGLQHGLILFTKYEHSGEMAFLEDSIHVFFRAAEACPIDDRKWPIVLGTLGDLLKARYSCTNALADVDAAVIMCQTAIATLPNHDSERDHILVKLGMSLSDRYRHTRAATDLEEAICAFQEAPNATSLDSKTWFPMLSKFVFCLNERFSCTKELSDIEKSIDLLRESIGSIQMNDSQRARILGFLGCCLNIKYTHTSALIDLDESICVSRDSLETFPPDDELRIEQLHILGTYLAERYSRTGATPDLNEAIFIFREYLEAMPPNYHGRFKSLQQLSNILSQRFEHSGEIADLQEAILISREVLNSMPISLDVLIKAKVLHGVVGQCFKRYLSTGTKADLDELIRITQDAADTAPETHPFQCQMWCQLGAYLNDRYTQTATLTDVEDGRKYLVSALYHESGNPIVRFFAGHMAMMSSDFINYPQAYDVVKYTIDLIPLLARRDFPNALKQFILSCVAGTSSDAAAITLQKLPDDDRCLLEQRDLSTLKNRYPDLADSFLILEDQLYQPYDPNTLNGTNMNIKTEKNRIEKDFVTLLETIRSKNDFERFLLPASKADMVQAACEDKIVIVNLSVFRCDALIIEKSGLRVLELPYISQGALSELLLIERFNDIESPGTLAWLWDDIVCPVLDALGFTETPSKESKWPHVWWIPMGLLTEKLPLHAAGHHLRRSGETTLDRVVSSYATSVNSIIHGRQRQAPTLSEPINLVTVAMEETDGQTNLIHAQREIDAISNILEPESINNYRPAPYRNDVLLAIETCQIFHFAGHGESHPTNPLQSTLLLRDWQDNPLTVASLLETNVNSSQPFLAYLSACGSGQTTYRESLDESIHLANAFQLAGFRHVIGTLWSVDDELCVEIAQMTYKSLRRGLRDELVSWGLHDAVRTLRDRWVDRADGGAGNASQTRNLSREGRHAQLDDDIEPGQPLWIPYVHFGV
;
A
#
# COMPACT_ATOMS: atom_id res chain seq x y z
N MET A 1 -76.83 -8.09 -30.72
CA MET A 1 -75.86 -7.00 -30.97
C MET A 1 -74.69 -7.05 -30.02
N GLY A 2 -74.90 -7.05 -28.69
CA GLY A 2 -73.82 -7.26 -27.72
C GLY A 2 -73.06 -8.58 -27.94
N GLU A 3 -73.79 -9.70 -28.06
CA GLU A 3 -73.20 -11.02 -28.38
C GLU A 3 -72.39 -11.00 -29.69
N TYR A 4 -72.94 -10.46 -30.78
CA TYR A 4 -72.23 -10.29 -32.06
C TYR A 4 -70.94 -9.46 -31.95
N LEU A 5 -70.93 -8.39 -31.15
CA LEU A 5 -69.74 -7.57 -30.95
C LEU A 5 -68.68 -8.31 -30.13
N ALA A 6 -69.10 -9.20 -29.24
CA ALA A 6 -68.18 -10.04 -28.51
C ALA A 6 -67.60 -11.18 -29.36
N GLU A 7 -68.40 -11.86 -30.19
CA GLU A 7 -67.86 -12.83 -31.16
C GLU A 7 -66.87 -12.15 -32.12
N ARG A 8 -67.15 -10.90 -32.50
CA ARG A 8 -66.22 -10.10 -33.30
C ARG A 8 -64.94 -9.79 -32.53
N TYR A 9 -65.03 -9.44 -31.25
CA TYR A 9 -63.87 -9.30 -30.37
C TYR A 9 -63.07 -10.60 -30.26
N GLU A 10 -63.71 -11.75 -30.04
CA GLU A 10 -63.05 -13.06 -29.99
C GLU A 10 -62.31 -13.38 -31.29
N SER A 11 -62.83 -12.92 -32.43
CA SER A 11 -62.18 -13.12 -33.74
C SER A 11 -61.12 -12.08 -34.13
N THR A 12 -61.19 -10.84 -33.61
CA THR A 12 -60.32 -9.73 -34.05
C THR A 12 -59.47 -9.11 -32.95
N THR A 13 -59.65 -9.51 -31.69
CA THR A 13 -59.00 -8.98 -30.49
C THR A 13 -59.06 -7.45 -30.33
N ASP A 14 -59.99 -6.79 -31.02
CA ASP A 14 -60.15 -5.33 -30.99
C ASP A 14 -61.03 -4.93 -29.79
N THR A 15 -60.39 -4.32 -28.80
CA THR A 15 -60.96 -3.94 -27.50
C THR A 15 -62.11 -2.94 -27.60
N SER A 16 -62.21 -2.22 -28.72
CA SER A 16 -63.34 -1.31 -28.98
C SER A 16 -64.66 -2.05 -29.16
N TYR A 17 -64.64 -3.31 -29.63
CA TYR A 17 -65.81 -4.16 -29.73
C TYR A 17 -66.23 -4.71 -28.36
N LEU A 18 -65.28 -5.08 -27.50
CA LEU A 18 -65.54 -5.52 -26.13
C LEU A 18 -66.17 -4.39 -25.28
N GLN A 19 -65.61 -3.18 -25.34
CA GLN A 19 -66.17 -2.01 -24.63
C GLN A 19 -67.61 -1.70 -25.08
N LYS A 20 -67.88 -1.76 -26.40
CA LYS A 20 -69.24 -1.58 -26.93
C LYS A 20 -70.18 -2.71 -26.50
N SER A 21 -69.69 -3.95 -26.43
CA SER A 21 -70.45 -5.10 -25.96
C SER A 21 -70.86 -4.95 -24.49
N ILE A 22 -69.92 -4.56 -23.62
CA ILE A 22 -70.16 -4.29 -22.19
C ILE A 22 -71.18 -3.17 -22.02
N GLN A 23 -71.05 -2.07 -22.78
CA GLN A 23 -71.98 -0.96 -22.69
C GLN A 23 -73.41 -1.36 -23.11
N ILE A 24 -73.54 -2.18 -24.15
CA ILE A 24 -74.84 -2.70 -24.59
C ILE A 24 -75.43 -3.66 -23.54
N ALA A 25 -74.61 -4.53 -22.93
CA ALA A 25 -75.04 -5.42 -21.86
C ALA A 25 -75.50 -4.64 -20.62
N ARG A 26 -74.79 -3.56 -20.26
CA ARG A 26 -75.16 -2.67 -19.14
C ARG A 26 -76.47 -1.95 -19.40
N ASN A 27 -76.63 -1.33 -20.57
CA ASN A 27 -77.87 -0.65 -20.96
C ASN A 27 -79.07 -1.63 -20.99
N ALA A 28 -78.85 -2.86 -21.46
CA ALA A 28 -79.87 -3.89 -21.47
C ALA A 28 -80.27 -4.31 -20.04
N MET A 29 -79.31 -4.34 -19.10
CA MET A 29 -79.59 -4.63 -17.69
C MET A 29 -80.37 -3.53 -17.00
N GLU A 30 -79.98 -2.28 -17.17
CA GLU A 30 -80.68 -1.11 -16.58
C GLU A 30 -82.15 -1.03 -17.04
N ALA A 31 -82.45 -1.51 -18.25
CA ALA A 31 -83.80 -1.54 -18.80
C ALA A 31 -84.64 -2.78 -18.38
N THR A 32 -84.09 -3.70 -17.57
CA THR A 32 -84.74 -4.97 -17.21
C THR A 32 -85.12 -4.99 -15.72
N PRO A 33 -86.42 -5.04 -15.35
CA PRO A 33 -86.84 -5.17 -13.95
C PRO A 33 -86.43 -6.52 -13.32
N LEU A 34 -86.26 -6.56 -12.00
CA LEU A 34 -85.85 -7.74 -11.22
C LEU A 34 -86.75 -8.99 -11.41
N HIS A 35 -88.01 -8.80 -11.83
CA HIS A 35 -88.98 -9.88 -12.03
C HIS A 35 -89.19 -10.27 -13.50
N ASP A 36 -88.38 -9.74 -14.41
CA ASP A 36 -88.38 -10.15 -15.82
C ASP A 36 -87.64 -11.49 -15.97
N GLY A 37 -88.23 -12.45 -16.70
CA GLY A 37 -87.62 -13.77 -16.94
C GLY A 37 -86.27 -13.71 -17.68
N HIS A 38 -85.91 -12.58 -18.27
CA HIS A 38 -84.62 -12.34 -18.90
C HIS A 38 -83.59 -11.62 -18.02
N TRP A 39 -83.96 -11.21 -16.80
CA TRP A 39 -83.08 -10.48 -15.89
C TRP A 39 -81.81 -11.28 -15.56
N HIS A 40 -81.95 -12.55 -15.16
CA HIS A 40 -80.83 -13.44 -14.83
C HIS A 40 -79.86 -13.62 -16.01
N ARG A 41 -80.39 -13.91 -17.21
CA ARG A 41 -79.57 -14.10 -18.41
C ARG A 41 -78.80 -12.84 -18.80
N ARG A 42 -79.42 -11.67 -18.70
CA ARG A 42 -78.76 -10.39 -19.03
C ARG A 42 -77.70 -10.03 -17.98
N LEU A 43 -77.91 -10.36 -16.70
CA LEU A 43 -76.96 -10.09 -15.63
C LEU A 43 -75.76 -11.02 -15.72
N TYR A 44 -76.00 -12.30 -16.02
CA TYR A 44 -74.95 -13.26 -16.35
C TYR A 44 -74.12 -12.79 -17.55
N THR A 45 -74.78 -12.31 -18.61
CA THR A 45 -74.09 -11.74 -19.77
C THR A 45 -73.23 -10.54 -19.38
N LEU A 46 -73.73 -9.63 -18.53
CA LEU A 46 -72.94 -8.50 -18.04
C LEU A 46 -71.74 -8.93 -17.19
N GLY A 47 -71.93 -9.90 -16.28
CA GLY A 47 -70.87 -10.46 -15.45
C GLY A 47 -69.80 -11.16 -16.30
N TYR A 48 -70.19 -11.96 -17.29
CA TYR A 48 -69.26 -12.61 -18.21
C TYR A 48 -68.48 -11.60 -19.05
N ARG A 49 -69.11 -10.51 -19.51
CA ARG A 49 -68.39 -9.44 -20.21
C ARG A 49 -67.47 -8.62 -19.29
N ALA A 50 -67.76 -8.56 -18.00
CA ALA A 50 -66.85 -8.01 -17.01
C ALA A 50 -65.64 -8.94 -16.77
N ILE A 51 -65.83 -10.27 -16.83
CA ILE A 51 -64.72 -11.24 -16.86
C ILE A 51 -63.84 -11.00 -18.10
N ASP A 52 -64.42 -10.91 -19.30
CA ASP A 52 -63.66 -10.63 -20.53
C ASP A 52 -62.85 -9.33 -20.43
N LYS A 53 -63.42 -8.31 -19.79
CA LYS A 53 -62.71 -7.05 -19.51
C LYS A 53 -61.55 -7.27 -18.57
N PHE A 54 -61.76 -7.96 -17.45
CA PHE A 54 -60.71 -8.27 -16.48
C PHE A 54 -59.59 -9.12 -17.11
N LEU A 55 -59.92 -10.12 -17.92
CA LEU A 55 -58.95 -10.95 -18.64
C LEU A 55 -58.06 -10.14 -19.61
N HIS A 56 -58.46 -8.92 -19.95
CA HIS A 56 -57.69 -8.02 -20.79
C HIS A 56 -56.98 -6.90 -19.99
N THR A 57 -57.65 -6.31 -19.00
CA THR A 57 -57.12 -5.18 -18.23
C THR A 57 -56.30 -5.61 -17.02
N HIS A 58 -56.53 -6.81 -16.50
CA HIS A 58 -55.94 -7.37 -15.28
C HIS A 58 -56.02 -6.43 -14.06
N THR A 59 -57.02 -5.55 -14.00
CA THR A 59 -57.17 -4.64 -12.85
C THR A 59 -58.06 -5.26 -11.77
N LEU A 60 -57.66 -5.08 -10.51
CA LEU A 60 -58.43 -5.54 -9.34
C LEU A 60 -59.86 -4.97 -9.34
N ALA A 61 -60.04 -3.71 -9.78
CA ALA A 61 -61.35 -3.08 -9.86
C ALA A 61 -62.29 -3.78 -10.88
N ASP A 62 -61.77 -4.24 -12.02
CA ASP A 62 -62.55 -4.98 -13.01
C ASP A 62 -62.87 -6.40 -12.53
N LEU A 63 -61.96 -7.02 -11.77
CA LEU A 63 -62.18 -8.32 -11.10
C LEU A 63 -63.30 -8.24 -10.07
N GLU A 64 -63.25 -7.25 -9.18
CA GLU A 64 -64.29 -7.02 -8.17
C GLU A 64 -65.64 -6.71 -8.82
N GLN A 65 -65.65 -5.93 -9.90
CA GLN A 65 -66.87 -5.64 -10.66
C GLN A 65 -67.49 -6.92 -11.25
N ALA A 66 -66.67 -7.85 -11.78
CA ALA A 66 -67.14 -9.12 -12.29
C ALA A 66 -67.71 -10.03 -11.18
N ILE A 67 -67.00 -10.12 -10.04
CA ILE A 67 -67.45 -10.90 -8.87
C ILE A 67 -68.78 -10.34 -8.35
N CYS A 68 -68.92 -9.02 -8.16
CA CYS A 68 -70.15 -8.41 -7.67
C CYS A 68 -71.35 -8.65 -8.60
N ALA A 69 -71.15 -8.53 -9.93
CA ALA A 69 -72.22 -8.74 -10.90
C ALA A 69 -72.73 -10.19 -10.89
N LEU A 70 -71.83 -11.16 -10.75
CA LEU A 70 -72.17 -12.59 -10.69
C LEU A 70 -72.73 -12.98 -9.31
N GLN A 71 -72.23 -12.42 -8.21
CA GLN A 71 -72.72 -12.70 -6.85
C GLN A 71 -74.19 -12.30 -6.70
N THR A 72 -74.59 -11.20 -7.34
CA THR A 72 -75.98 -10.72 -7.36
C THR A 72 -76.96 -11.75 -7.98
N ILE A 73 -76.47 -12.66 -8.83
CA ILE A 73 -77.27 -13.76 -9.40
C ILE A 73 -77.48 -14.87 -8.37
N ILE A 74 -76.45 -15.17 -7.57
CA ILE A 74 -76.52 -16.18 -6.50
C ILE A 74 -77.46 -15.72 -5.39
N ASP A 75 -77.37 -14.45 -4.99
CA ASP A 75 -78.19 -13.87 -3.91
C ASP A 75 -79.68 -13.78 -4.26
N ALA A 76 -80.04 -13.86 -5.55
CA ALA A 76 -81.42 -13.87 -6.04
C ALA A 76 -82.10 -15.27 -6.02
N ASP A 77 -81.40 -16.30 -5.52
CA ASP A 77 -81.85 -17.66 -5.16
C ASP A 77 -82.79 -18.36 -6.17
N THR A 78 -82.23 -18.73 -7.33
CA THR A 78 -82.89 -19.62 -8.31
C THR A 78 -81.99 -20.83 -8.61
N SER A 79 -82.13 -21.86 -7.79
CA SER A 79 -81.25 -23.04 -7.71
C SER A 79 -81.35 -24.05 -8.88
N ASP A 80 -82.23 -23.83 -9.86
CA ASP A 80 -82.59 -24.83 -10.88
C ASP A 80 -82.21 -24.42 -12.34
N ASP A 81 -81.49 -23.32 -12.57
CA ASP A 81 -81.10 -22.86 -13.91
C ASP A 81 -79.65 -23.21 -14.27
N LEU A 82 -79.40 -23.62 -15.52
CA LEU A 82 -78.06 -23.91 -16.07
C LEU A 82 -77.10 -22.72 -15.89
N ASN A 83 -77.64 -21.50 -15.89
CA ASN A 83 -76.89 -20.27 -15.66
C ASN A 83 -76.39 -20.14 -14.21
N TYR A 84 -77.10 -20.71 -13.22
CA TYR A 84 -76.69 -20.69 -11.81
C TYR A 84 -75.43 -21.54 -11.59
N THR A 85 -75.40 -22.75 -12.13
CA THR A 85 -74.25 -23.67 -12.11
C THR A 85 -73.00 -23.01 -12.72
N LEU A 86 -73.13 -22.40 -13.91
CA LEU A 86 -72.02 -21.70 -14.60
C LEU A 86 -71.55 -20.44 -13.85
N THR A 87 -72.47 -19.73 -13.17
CA THR A 87 -72.16 -18.54 -12.37
C THR A 87 -71.30 -18.91 -11.17
N ILE A 88 -71.64 -19.99 -10.47
CA ILE A 88 -70.89 -20.48 -9.31
C ILE A 88 -69.48 -20.92 -9.70
N GLN A 89 -69.34 -21.67 -10.81
CA GLN A 89 -68.04 -22.03 -11.35
C GLN A 89 -67.17 -20.79 -11.62
N SER A 90 -67.77 -19.80 -12.29
CA SER A 90 -67.09 -18.55 -12.64
C SER A 90 -66.64 -17.78 -11.39
N ILE A 91 -67.49 -17.70 -10.37
CA ILE A 91 -67.14 -17.01 -9.11
C ILE A 91 -66.04 -17.74 -8.35
N GLY A 92 -66.11 -19.06 -8.21
CA GLY A 92 -65.05 -19.80 -7.51
C GLY A 92 -63.70 -19.66 -8.21
N TRP A 93 -63.68 -19.64 -9.54
CA TRP A 93 -62.46 -19.32 -10.30
C TRP A 93 -61.99 -17.87 -10.03
N LEU A 94 -62.88 -16.88 -10.12
CA LEU A 94 -62.54 -15.48 -9.87
C LEU A 94 -62.06 -15.23 -8.43
N MET A 95 -62.58 -15.95 -7.43
CA MET A 95 -62.11 -15.86 -6.04
C MET A 95 -60.69 -16.40 -5.88
N ASN A 96 -60.36 -17.50 -6.55
CA ASN A 96 -58.97 -17.99 -6.61
C ASN A 96 -58.05 -16.97 -7.27
N VAL A 97 -58.50 -16.32 -8.35
CA VAL A 97 -57.72 -15.24 -9.01
C VAL A 97 -57.58 -14.02 -8.10
N LYS A 98 -58.65 -13.62 -7.40
CA LYS A 98 -58.60 -12.49 -6.47
C LYS A 98 -57.62 -12.75 -5.33
N PHE A 99 -57.56 -13.97 -4.79
CA PHE A 99 -56.56 -14.36 -3.82
C PHE A 99 -55.12 -14.17 -4.31
N HIS A 100 -54.83 -14.43 -5.60
CA HIS A 100 -53.48 -14.18 -6.14
C HIS A 100 -53.08 -12.71 -6.10
N GLU A 101 -54.04 -11.82 -6.32
CA GLU A 101 -53.83 -10.36 -6.32
C GLU A 101 -53.84 -9.76 -4.91
N THR A 102 -54.69 -10.24 -4.00
CA THR A 102 -54.91 -9.64 -2.68
C THR A 102 -54.19 -10.36 -1.53
N ARG A 103 -53.83 -11.64 -1.72
CA ARG A 103 -53.35 -12.57 -0.68
C ARG A 103 -54.28 -12.69 0.54
N ASP A 104 -55.55 -12.34 0.39
CA ASP A 104 -56.55 -12.46 1.46
C ASP A 104 -57.16 -13.87 1.48
N VAL A 105 -56.84 -14.64 2.52
CA VAL A 105 -57.32 -16.02 2.71
C VAL A 105 -58.85 -16.10 2.79
N ALA A 106 -59.52 -15.02 3.20
CA ALA A 106 -60.98 -14.99 3.28
C ALA A 106 -61.65 -15.19 1.91
N ASP A 107 -60.96 -14.88 0.80
CA ASP A 107 -61.45 -15.14 -0.55
C ASP A 107 -61.40 -16.64 -0.89
N LEU A 108 -60.37 -17.37 -0.43
CA LEU A 108 -60.29 -18.83 -0.57
C LEU A 108 -61.30 -19.55 0.33
N ASP A 109 -61.46 -19.11 1.57
CA ASP A 109 -62.46 -19.70 2.49
C ASP A 109 -63.88 -19.57 1.94
N ARG A 110 -64.17 -18.41 1.33
CA ARG A 110 -65.46 -18.18 0.67
C ARG A 110 -65.63 -19.10 -0.55
N ALA A 111 -64.59 -19.25 -1.38
CA ALA A 111 -64.63 -20.15 -2.54
C ALA A 111 -64.85 -21.62 -2.13
N ILE A 112 -64.15 -22.08 -1.09
CA ILE A 112 -64.25 -23.44 -0.54
C ILE A 112 -65.65 -23.70 0.00
N SER A 113 -66.17 -22.81 0.84
CA SER A 113 -67.53 -22.92 1.40
C SER A 113 -68.59 -22.96 0.31
N MET A 114 -68.49 -22.08 -0.69
CA MET A 114 -69.43 -22.04 -1.81
C MET A 114 -69.38 -23.32 -2.66
N MET A 115 -68.19 -23.85 -2.93
CA MET A 115 -68.04 -25.08 -3.71
C MET A 115 -68.55 -26.31 -2.95
N GLN A 116 -68.29 -26.41 -1.64
CA GLN A 116 -68.80 -27.48 -0.79
C GLN A 116 -70.34 -27.50 -0.76
N ASP A 117 -70.97 -26.35 -0.53
CA ASP A 117 -72.44 -26.22 -0.51
C ASP A 117 -73.09 -26.67 -1.83
N VAL A 118 -72.42 -26.44 -2.95
CA VAL A 118 -72.93 -26.76 -4.29
C VAL A 118 -72.72 -28.24 -4.60
N ILE A 119 -71.58 -28.79 -4.20
CA ILE A 119 -71.27 -30.22 -4.33
C ILE A 119 -72.25 -31.06 -3.51
N ASP A 120 -72.66 -30.60 -2.33
CA ASP A 120 -73.64 -31.30 -1.47
C ASP A 120 -75.04 -31.35 -2.08
N ARG A 121 -75.42 -30.33 -2.86
CA ARG A 121 -76.73 -30.24 -3.53
C ARG A 121 -76.76 -30.90 -4.91
N THR A 122 -75.60 -31.16 -5.50
CA THR A 122 -75.47 -31.66 -6.87
C THR A 122 -75.40 -33.19 -6.88
N PRO A 123 -76.24 -33.92 -7.65
CA PRO A 123 -76.15 -35.38 -7.73
C PRO A 123 -74.78 -35.88 -8.27
N PRO A 124 -74.29 -37.07 -7.87
CA PRO A 124 -73.01 -37.62 -8.33
C PRO A 124 -72.86 -37.74 -9.86
N ASN A 125 -73.95 -37.91 -10.60
CA ASN A 125 -73.95 -38.06 -12.06
C ASN A 125 -74.16 -36.73 -12.82
N HIS A 126 -74.11 -35.59 -12.14
CA HIS A 126 -74.32 -34.29 -12.77
C HIS A 126 -73.15 -33.93 -13.71
N PRO A 127 -73.41 -33.47 -14.95
CA PRO A 127 -72.36 -33.21 -15.95
C PRO A 127 -71.24 -32.27 -15.47
N ASN A 128 -71.58 -31.26 -14.67
CA ASN A 128 -70.63 -30.23 -14.22
C ASN A 128 -70.04 -30.50 -12.81
N ARG A 129 -70.29 -31.69 -12.24
CA ARG A 129 -69.78 -32.01 -10.89
C ARG A 129 -68.25 -32.10 -10.85
N SER A 130 -67.63 -32.58 -11.92
CA SER A 130 -66.17 -32.63 -12.08
C SER A 130 -65.52 -31.25 -11.97
N ASP A 131 -66.13 -30.25 -12.60
CA ASP A 131 -65.64 -28.88 -12.58
C ASP A 131 -65.68 -28.26 -11.17
N PHE A 132 -66.76 -28.50 -10.42
CA PHE A 132 -66.88 -28.03 -9.03
C PHE A 132 -65.80 -28.64 -8.13
N LEU A 133 -65.59 -29.94 -8.25
CA LEU A 133 -64.54 -30.65 -7.52
C LEU A 133 -63.14 -30.14 -7.92
N SER A 134 -62.92 -29.81 -9.19
CA SER A 134 -61.65 -29.26 -9.68
C SER A 134 -61.38 -27.85 -9.15
N ILE A 135 -62.41 -27.00 -9.04
CA ILE A 135 -62.26 -25.66 -8.46
C ILE A 135 -62.01 -25.76 -6.95
N LEU A 136 -62.76 -26.62 -6.24
CA LEU A 136 -62.53 -26.90 -4.82
C LEU A 136 -61.10 -27.40 -4.56
N GLN A 137 -60.63 -28.37 -5.35
CA GLN A 137 -59.26 -28.87 -5.27
C GLN A 137 -58.23 -27.73 -5.44
N THR A 138 -58.46 -26.83 -6.39
CA THR A 138 -57.58 -25.69 -6.66
C THR A 138 -57.57 -24.68 -5.50
N SER A 139 -58.73 -24.40 -4.91
CA SER A 139 -58.85 -23.52 -3.74
C SER A 139 -58.16 -24.11 -2.50
N LEU A 140 -58.33 -25.41 -2.25
CA LEU A 140 -57.64 -26.14 -1.17
C LEU A 140 -56.12 -26.14 -1.37
N TYR A 141 -55.66 -26.36 -2.62
CA TYR A 141 -54.25 -26.26 -2.98
C TYR A 141 -53.66 -24.87 -2.67
N TYR A 142 -54.34 -23.80 -3.08
CA TYR A 142 -53.86 -22.44 -2.82
C TYR A 142 -53.88 -22.10 -1.32
N ARG A 143 -54.90 -22.57 -0.58
CA ARG A 143 -54.98 -22.36 0.87
C ARG A 143 -53.83 -23.08 1.57
N TYR A 144 -53.58 -24.35 1.24
CA TYR A 144 -52.43 -25.10 1.76
C TYR A 144 -51.09 -24.40 1.54
N ASN A 145 -50.82 -23.92 0.32
CA ASN A 145 -49.53 -23.27 0.03
C ASN A 145 -49.34 -21.98 0.82
N TYR A 146 -50.41 -21.35 1.32
CA TYR A 146 -50.36 -20.13 2.09
C TYR A 146 -50.42 -20.37 3.61
N THR A 147 -51.29 -21.26 4.09
CA THR A 147 -51.52 -21.52 5.53
C THR A 147 -50.68 -22.69 6.07
N GLY A 148 -50.24 -23.60 5.19
CA GLY A 148 -49.56 -24.84 5.56
C GLY A 148 -50.47 -25.92 6.17
N GLU A 149 -51.80 -25.73 6.15
CA GLU A 149 -52.75 -26.68 6.75
C GLU A 149 -52.80 -28.01 6.00
N THR A 150 -52.24 -29.06 6.60
CA THR A 150 -52.08 -30.37 5.93
C THR A 150 -53.42 -31.04 5.58
N ALA A 151 -54.49 -30.72 6.29
CA ALA A 151 -55.83 -31.23 5.99
C ALA A 151 -56.29 -30.82 4.57
N ASP A 152 -55.94 -29.61 4.13
CA ASP A 152 -56.35 -29.09 2.83
C ASP A 152 -55.69 -29.84 1.67
N ILE A 153 -54.39 -30.12 1.79
CA ILE A 153 -53.67 -30.84 0.73
C ILE A 153 -54.05 -32.33 0.70
N GLU A 154 -54.38 -32.92 1.85
CA GLU A 154 -54.91 -34.29 1.93
C GLU A 154 -56.29 -34.40 1.26
N GLU A 155 -57.20 -33.46 1.56
CA GLU A 155 -58.51 -33.37 0.91
C GLU A 155 -58.34 -33.10 -0.60
N GLY A 156 -57.45 -32.19 -1.00
CA GLY A 156 -57.15 -31.91 -2.40
C GLY A 156 -56.59 -33.11 -3.17
N ILE A 157 -55.77 -33.95 -2.54
CA ILE A 157 -55.27 -35.20 -3.14
C ILE A 157 -56.39 -36.22 -3.30
N CYS A 158 -57.26 -36.40 -2.29
CA CYS A 158 -58.41 -37.29 -2.37
C CYS A 158 -59.35 -36.88 -3.52
N LEU A 159 -59.70 -35.59 -3.61
CA LEU A 159 -60.54 -35.06 -4.68
C LEU A 159 -59.92 -35.27 -6.07
N GLY A 160 -58.61 -35.05 -6.21
CA GLY A 160 -57.90 -35.27 -7.47
C GLY A 160 -57.83 -36.75 -7.89
N GLN A 161 -57.71 -37.67 -6.93
CA GLN A 161 -57.77 -39.11 -7.19
C GLN A 161 -59.16 -39.55 -7.66
N ASP A 162 -60.22 -39.02 -7.04
CA ASP A 162 -61.60 -39.29 -7.42
C ASP A 162 -61.89 -38.77 -8.84
N LEU A 163 -61.48 -37.53 -9.14
CA LEU A 163 -61.60 -36.93 -10.47
C LEU A 163 -60.87 -37.73 -11.56
N THR A 164 -59.64 -38.15 -11.26
CA THR A 164 -58.83 -38.93 -12.21
C THR A 164 -59.39 -40.35 -12.41
N SER A 165 -59.98 -40.94 -11.38
CA SER A 165 -60.59 -42.29 -11.45
C SER A 165 -61.91 -42.29 -12.21
N ALA A 166 -62.68 -41.19 -12.13
CA ALA A 166 -63.95 -41.02 -12.84
C ALA A 166 -63.79 -40.66 -14.33
N ALA A 167 -62.68 -40.01 -14.72
CA ALA A 167 -62.44 -39.56 -16.10
C ALA A 167 -61.93 -40.71 -17.02
N PRO A 168 -62.60 -41.00 -18.16
CA PRO A 168 -62.12 -41.98 -19.14
C PRO A 168 -60.72 -41.64 -19.69
N LEU A 169 -59.93 -42.67 -20.03
CA LEU A 169 -58.54 -42.54 -20.54
C LEU A 169 -58.37 -41.56 -21.71
N ASN A 170 -59.38 -41.40 -22.57
CA ASN A 170 -59.34 -40.53 -23.75
C ASN A 170 -60.09 -39.20 -23.56
N HIS A 171 -60.49 -38.85 -22.33
CA HIS A 171 -61.22 -37.61 -22.08
C HIS A 171 -60.26 -36.41 -22.13
N PRO A 172 -60.58 -35.32 -22.89
CA PRO A 172 -59.71 -34.15 -23.01
C PRO A 172 -59.32 -33.51 -21.68
N GLU A 173 -60.19 -33.57 -20.67
CA GLU A 173 -59.96 -32.97 -19.35
C GLU A 173 -59.19 -33.88 -18.39
N ARG A 174 -58.99 -35.17 -18.73
CA ARG A 174 -58.25 -36.12 -17.87
C ARG A 174 -56.84 -35.62 -17.59
N ALA A 175 -56.17 -35.06 -18.57
CA ALA A 175 -54.82 -34.54 -18.40
C ALA A 175 -54.76 -33.31 -17.48
N SER A 176 -55.79 -32.46 -17.50
CA SER A 176 -55.94 -31.34 -16.56
C SER A 176 -56.11 -31.85 -15.12
N HIS A 177 -56.87 -32.92 -14.90
CA HIS A 177 -57.00 -33.52 -13.57
C HIS A 177 -55.70 -34.21 -13.11
N LEU A 178 -55.01 -34.92 -14.02
CA LEU A 178 -53.72 -35.55 -13.73
C LEU A 178 -52.65 -34.53 -13.34
N ILE A 179 -52.57 -33.39 -14.04
CA ILE A 179 -51.60 -32.35 -13.71
C ILE A 179 -51.96 -31.65 -12.40
N SER A 180 -53.23 -31.35 -12.14
CA SER A 180 -53.66 -30.77 -10.86
C SER A 180 -53.36 -31.69 -9.68
N LEU A 181 -53.60 -33.00 -9.83
CA LEU A 181 -53.23 -33.99 -8.82
C LEU A 181 -51.71 -34.09 -8.65
N ALA A 182 -50.94 -34.05 -9.73
CA ALA A 182 -49.48 -34.03 -9.67
C ALA A 182 -48.97 -32.78 -8.90
N THR A 183 -49.56 -31.61 -9.12
CA THR A 183 -49.23 -30.37 -8.40
C THR A 183 -49.55 -30.48 -6.91
N CYS A 184 -50.66 -31.14 -6.52
CA CYS A 184 -50.97 -31.40 -5.11
C CYS A 184 -49.90 -32.30 -4.45
N PHE A 185 -49.50 -33.39 -5.10
CA PHE A 185 -48.40 -34.24 -4.61
C PHE A 185 -47.07 -33.48 -4.53
N TYR A 186 -46.76 -32.65 -5.53
CA TYR A 186 -45.56 -31.82 -5.54
C TYR A 186 -45.54 -30.76 -4.43
N SER A 187 -46.67 -30.11 -4.15
CA SER A 187 -46.80 -29.17 -3.03
C SER A 187 -46.68 -29.89 -1.68
N ARG A 188 -47.27 -31.07 -1.52
CA ARG A 188 -47.08 -31.87 -0.30
C ARG A 188 -45.62 -32.27 -0.11
N TYR A 189 -44.94 -32.72 -1.17
CA TYR A 189 -43.49 -32.94 -1.15
C TYR A 189 -42.72 -31.68 -0.73
N SER A 190 -43.12 -30.50 -1.23
CA SER A 190 -42.46 -29.25 -0.88
C SER A 190 -42.49 -28.99 0.62
N GLY A 191 -43.58 -29.35 1.31
CA GLY A 191 -43.74 -29.24 2.77
C GLY A 191 -43.17 -30.42 3.58
N THR A 192 -43.31 -31.66 3.13
CA THR A 192 -42.94 -32.87 3.90
C THR A 192 -41.57 -33.45 3.54
N LYS A 193 -41.04 -33.11 2.35
CA LYS A 193 -39.84 -33.69 1.73
C LYS A 193 -39.92 -35.21 1.49
N ASP A 194 -41.12 -35.78 1.42
CA ASP A 194 -41.33 -37.19 1.11
C ASP A 194 -41.10 -37.50 -0.39
N ILE A 195 -40.04 -38.24 -0.69
CA ILE A 195 -39.63 -38.60 -2.05
C ILE A 195 -40.71 -39.43 -2.77
N GLU A 196 -41.54 -40.18 -2.05
CA GLU A 196 -42.60 -40.97 -2.66
C GLU A 196 -43.64 -40.08 -3.34
N ASP A 197 -43.95 -38.92 -2.75
CA ASP A 197 -44.84 -37.94 -3.33
C ASP A 197 -44.25 -37.28 -4.59
N LEU A 198 -42.95 -37.00 -4.58
CA LEU A 198 -42.26 -36.49 -5.77
C LEU A 198 -42.30 -37.50 -6.92
N ASN A 199 -42.08 -38.79 -6.64
CA ASN A 199 -42.15 -39.85 -7.66
C ASN A 199 -43.58 -40.03 -8.21
N LYS A 200 -44.61 -39.90 -7.36
CA LYS A 200 -46.01 -39.90 -7.78
C LYS A 200 -46.32 -38.70 -8.67
N ALA A 201 -45.86 -37.50 -8.30
CA ALA A 201 -46.01 -36.29 -9.10
C ALA A 201 -45.36 -36.43 -10.49
N ILE A 202 -44.17 -37.03 -10.59
CA ILE A 202 -43.51 -37.31 -11.88
C ILE A 202 -44.35 -38.25 -12.74
N THR A 203 -44.80 -39.37 -12.17
CA THR A 203 -45.58 -40.38 -12.90
C THR A 203 -46.87 -39.77 -13.47
N LEU A 204 -47.60 -39.02 -12.65
CA LEU A 204 -48.86 -38.39 -13.03
C LEU A 204 -48.67 -37.25 -14.04
N SER A 205 -47.66 -36.40 -13.85
CA SER A 205 -47.35 -35.31 -14.79
C SER A 205 -46.82 -35.83 -16.14
N GLN A 206 -46.09 -36.94 -16.15
CA GLN A 206 -45.64 -37.60 -17.37
C GLN A 206 -46.82 -38.21 -18.15
N GLU A 207 -47.77 -38.88 -17.46
CA GLU A 207 -49.01 -39.39 -18.09
C GLU A 207 -49.82 -38.23 -18.69
N ALA A 208 -49.96 -37.12 -17.96
CA ALA A 208 -50.61 -35.92 -18.46
C ALA A 208 -49.90 -35.35 -19.69
N TYR A 209 -48.56 -35.28 -19.67
CA TYR A 209 -47.79 -34.68 -20.77
C TYR A 209 -47.89 -35.48 -22.08
N ILE A 210 -47.92 -36.81 -21.99
CA ILE A 210 -47.98 -37.70 -23.17
C ILE A 210 -49.40 -37.74 -23.78
N THR A 211 -50.45 -37.50 -22.99
CA THR A 211 -51.85 -37.64 -23.42
C THR A 211 -52.44 -36.41 -24.12
N VAL A 212 -51.77 -35.26 -24.04
CA VAL A 212 -52.31 -33.95 -24.45
C VAL A 212 -51.81 -33.53 -25.85
N PRO A 213 -52.66 -32.91 -26.71
CA PRO A 213 -52.22 -32.30 -27.97
C PRO A 213 -51.23 -31.14 -27.76
N LEU A 214 -50.33 -30.90 -28.73
CA LEU A 214 -49.23 -29.91 -28.65
C LEU A 214 -49.68 -28.51 -28.16
N THR A 215 -50.88 -28.05 -28.51
CA THR A 215 -51.44 -26.75 -28.10
C THR A 215 -51.71 -26.62 -26.61
N HIS A 216 -52.01 -27.72 -25.91
CA HIS A 216 -52.23 -27.75 -24.46
C HIS A 216 -51.01 -28.28 -23.69
N GLN A 217 -49.98 -28.77 -24.40
CA GLN A 217 -48.73 -29.26 -23.81
C GLN A 217 -47.90 -28.16 -23.13
N VAL A 218 -48.07 -26.88 -23.48
CA VAL A 218 -47.31 -25.78 -22.84
C VAL A 218 -47.60 -25.71 -21.34
N THR A 219 -48.88 -25.70 -20.94
CA THR A 219 -49.25 -25.55 -19.51
C THR A 219 -48.91 -26.81 -18.69
N VAL A 220 -49.13 -28.00 -19.27
CA VAL A 220 -48.79 -29.27 -18.62
C VAL A 220 -47.27 -29.47 -18.56
N GLY A 221 -46.56 -29.10 -19.63
CA GLY A 221 -45.11 -29.20 -19.77
C GLY A 221 -44.36 -28.30 -18.78
N LEU A 222 -44.84 -27.08 -18.54
CA LEU A 222 -44.27 -26.20 -17.51
C LEU A 222 -44.23 -26.87 -16.13
N GLN A 223 -45.34 -27.44 -15.70
CA GLN A 223 -45.45 -28.10 -14.40
C GLN A 223 -44.64 -29.41 -14.37
N HIS A 224 -44.72 -30.22 -15.43
CA HIS A 224 -43.92 -31.44 -15.55
C HIS A 224 -42.41 -31.16 -15.49
N GLY A 225 -41.95 -30.16 -16.25
CA GLY A 225 -40.54 -29.76 -16.29
C GLY A 225 -40.02 -29.25 -14.94
N LEU A 226 -40.83 -28.48 -14.19
CA LEU A 226 -40.46 -28.04 -12.83
C LEU A 226 -40.30 -29.24 -11.87
N ILE A 227 -41.23 -30.19 -11.91
CA ILE A 227 -41.17 -31.42 -11.09
C ILE A 227 -39.91 -32.22 -11.43
N LEU A 228 -39.57 -32.37 -12.72
CA LEU A 228 -38.34 -33.03 -13.18
C LEU A 228 -37.08 -32.29 -12.68
N PHE A 229 -37.08 -30.96 -12.72
CA PHE A 229 -35.96 -30.18 -12.23
C PHE A 229 -35.74 -30.38 -10.72
N THR A 230 -36.80 -30.36 -9.93
CA THR A 230 -36.72 -30.65 -8.48
C THR A 230 -36.24 -32.08 -8.21
N LYS A 231 -36.61 -33.04 -9.06
CA LYS A 231 -36.08 -34.41 -8.97
C LYS A 231 -34.57 -34.45 -9.25
N TYR A 232 -34.10 -33.69 -10.23
CA TYR A 232 -32.68 -33.50 -10.47
C TYR A 232 -31.99 -32.88 -9.24
N GLU A 233 -32.52 -31.81 -8.65
CA GLU A 233 -31.92 -31.18 -7.46
C GLU A 233 -31.76 -32.16 -6.28
N HIS A 234 -32.67 -33.14 -6.16
CA HIS A 234 -32.61 -34.15 -5.10
C HIS A 234 -31.72 -35.35 -5.43
N SER A 235 -31.74 -35.84 -6.68
CA SER A 235 -31.05 -37.08 -7.08
C SER A 235 -29.65 -36.86 -7.65
N GLY A 236 -29.38 -35.66 -8.19
CA GLY A 236 -28.18 -35.37 -8.98
C GLY A 236 -28.15 -36.07 -10.35
N GLU A 237 -29.21 -36.78 -10.74
CA GLU A 237 -29.24 -37.52 -12.01
C GLU A 237 -29.47 -36.56 -13.19
N MET A 238 -28.43 -36.38 -14.01
CA MET A 238 -28.45 -35.46 -15.17
C MET A 238 -29.56 -35.73 -16.19
N ALA A 239 -30.07 -36.97 -16.27
CA ALA A 239 -31.15 -37.31 -17.18
C ALA A 239 -32.42 -36.48 -16.93
N PHE A 240 -32.77 -36.24 -15.66
CA PHE A 240 -33.95 -35.44 -15.32
C PHE A 240 -33.78 -33.96 -15.66
N LEU A 241 -32.55 -33.44 -15.58
CA LEU A 241 -32.25 -32.06 -16.00
C LEU A 241 -32.36 -31.90 -17.51
N GLU A 242 -31.81 -32.84 -18.29
CA GLU A 242 -31.92 -32.81 -19.76
C GLU A 242 -33.37 -32.97 -20.22
N ASP A 243 -34.14 -33.86 -19.58
CA ASP A 243 -35.57 -34.03 -19.87
C ASP A 243 -36.36 -32.75 -19.56
N SER A 244 -36.06 -32.08 -18.42
CA SER A 244 -36.66 -30.79 -18.07
C SER A 244 -36.33 -29.71 -19.11
N ILE A 245 -35.05 -29.55 -19.47
CA ILE A 245 -34.59 -28.61 -20.50
C ILE A 245 -35.33 -28.86 -21.82
N HIS A 246 -35.43 -30.12 -22.25
CA HIS A 246 -36.12 -30.48 -23.49
C HIS A 246 -37.63 -30.16 -23.45
N VAL A 247 -38.30 -30.38 -22.31
CA VAL A 247 -39.71 -30.01 -22.13
C VAL A 247 -39.90 -28.49 -22.20
N PHE A 248 -39.02 -27.70 -21.56
CA PHE A 248 -39.08 -26.24 -21.58
C PHE A 248 -38.75 -25.64 -22.95
N PHE A 249 -37.81 -26.21 -23.71
CA PHE A 249 -37.56 -25.81 -25.09
C PHE A 249 -38.81 -26.01 -25.98
N ARG A 250 -39.46 -27.18 -25.89
CA ARG A 250 -40.71 -27.42 -26.63
C ARG A 250 -41.83 -26.48 -26.21
N ALA A 251 -41.92 -26.16 -24.92
CA ALA A 251 -42.89 -25.18 -24.43
C ALA A 251 -42.61 -23.78 -25.00
N ALA A 252 -41.35 -23.36 -25.13
CA ALA A 252 -40.97 -22.08 -25.71
C ALA A 252 -41.27 -22.00 -27.22
N GLU A 253 -41.12 -23.11 -27.96
CA GLU A 253 -41.45 -23.18 -29.39
C GLU A 253 -42.97 -23.18 -29.65
N ALA A 254 -43.75 -23.79 -28.76
CA ALA A 254 -45.20 -23.92 -28.92
C ALA A 254 -45.99 -22.72 -28.36
N CYS A 255 -45.39 -21.92 -27.46
CA CYS A 255 -46.03 -20.77 -26.83
C CYS A 255 -45.87 -19.51 -27.70
N PRO A 256 -46.95 -18.80 -28.06
CA PRO A 256 -46.86 -17.52 -28.78
C PRO A 256 -46.08 -16.47 -27.97
N ILE A 257 -45.29 -15.63 -28.64
CA ILE A 257 -44.47 -14.59 -28.00
C ILE A 257 -45.31 -13.58 -27.20
N ASP A 258 -46.53 -13.29 -27.66
CA ASP A 258 -47.46 -12.36 -27.00
C ASP A 258 -48.16 -12.98 -25.76
N ASP A 259 -47.95 -14.28 -25.47
CA ASP A 259 -48.51 -14.94 -24.30
C ASP A 259 -47.70 -14.61 -23.03
N ARG A 260 -48.38 -14.23 -21.95
CA ARG A 260 -47.78 -13.90 -20.64
C ARG A 260 -46.91 -15.03 -20.07
N LYS A 261 -47.15 -16.28 -20.47
CA LYS A 261 -46.33 -17.43 -20.04
C LYS A 261 -44.99 -17.49 -20.75
N TRP A 262 -44.85 -16.92 -21.94
CA TRP A 262 -43.64 -17.04 -22.75
C TRP A 262 -42.38 -16.48 -22.07
N PRO A 263 -42.40 -15.27 -21.47
CA PRO A 263 -41.25 -14.75 -20.72
C PRO A 263 -40.88 -15.62 -19.52
N ILE A 264 -41.87 -16.20 -18.84
CA ILE A 264 -41.67 -17.09 -17.68
C ILE A 264 -41.00 -18.41 -18.14
N VAL A 265 -41.43 -18.97 -19.26
CA VAL A 265 -40.81 -20.17 -19.87
C VAL A 265 -39.34 -19.91 -20.16
N LEU A 266 -39.02 -18.77 -20.77
CA LEU A 266 -37.64 -18.38 -21.09
C LEU A 266 -36.78 -18.14 -19.85
N GLY A 267 -37.32 -17.44 -18.84
CA GLY A 267 -36.63 -17.21 -17.58
C GLY A 267 -36.29 -18.50 -16.84
N THR A 268 -37.23 -19.46 -16.80
CA THR A 268 -36.98 -20.78 -16.20
C THR A 268 -36.01 -21.61 -17.04
N LEU A 269 -36.07 -21.54 -18.37
CA LEU A 269 -35.10 -22.19 -19.24
C LEU A 269 -33.67 -21.65 -18.99
N GLY A 270 -33.52 -20.35 -18.73
CA GLY A 270 -32.26 -19.75 -18.32
C GLY A 270 -31.68 -20.37 -17.04
N ASP A 271 -32.52 -20.59 -16.01
CA ASP A 271 -32.09 -21.27 -14.78
C ASP A 271 -31.68 -22.73 -15.01
N LEU A 272 -32.42 -23.47 -15.84
CA LEU A 272 -32.10 -24.87 -16.17
C LEU A 272 -30.77 -24.96 -16.92
N LEU A 273 -30.52 -24.06 -17.88
CA LEU A 273 -29.25 -23.98 -18.60
C LEU A 273 -28.10 -23.63 -17.66
N LYS A 274 -28.31 -22.72 -16.71
CA LYS A 274 -27.32 -22.41 -15.66
C LYS A 274 -27.07 -23.61 -14.73
N ALA A 275 -28.10 -24.39 -14.40
CA ALA A 275 -27.93 -25.63 -13.63
C ALA A 275 -27.08 -26.65 -14.42
N ARG A 276 -27.32 -26.80 -15.74
CA ARG A 276 -26.51 -27.67 -16.60
C ARG A 276 -25.08 -27.17 -16.72
N TYR A 277 -24.89 -25.86 -16.84
CA TYR A 277 -23.58 -25.23 -16.79
C TYR A 277 -22.84 -25.56 -15.49
N SER A 278 -23.51 -25.51 -14.34
CA SER A 278 -22.87 -25.82 -13.05
C SER A 278 -22.33 -27.26 -12.98
N CYS A 279 -22.89 -28.20 -13.74
CA CYS A 279 -22.42 -29.58 -13.83
C CYS A 279 -21.39 -29.83 -14.93
N THR A 280 -21.53 -29.17 -16.08
CA THR A 280 -20.75 -29.45 -17.30
C THR A 280 -19.63 -28.43 -17.55
N ASN A 281 -19.72 -27.26 -16.92
CA ASN A 281 -18.88 -26.09 -17.13
C ASN A 281 -18.86 -25.59 -18.59
N ALA A 282 -19.92 -25.88 -19.36
CA ALA A 282 -20.05 -25.51 -20.77
C ALA A 282 -20.53 -24.05 -20.93
N LEU A 283 -19.62 -23.13 -21.26
CA LEU A 283 -19.92 -21.69 -21.37
C LEU A 283 -21.10 -21.36 -22.32
N ALA A 284 -21.32 -22.18 -23.35
CA ALA A 284 -22.44 -22.04 -24.28
C ALA A 284 -23.82 -22.06 -23.59
N ASP A 285 -23.94 -22.76 -22.46
CA ASP A 285 -25.18 -22.81 -21.68
C ASP A 285 -25.44 -21.49 -20.94
N VAL A 286 -24.39 -20.84 -20.45
CA VAL A 286 -24.50 -19.51 -19.82
C VAL A 286 -24.83 -18.45 -20.87
N ASP A 287 -24.19 -18.52 -22.04
CA ASP A 287 -24.51 -17.62 -23.15
C ASP A 287 -25.97 -17.76 -23.59
N ALA A 288 -26.44 -19.00 -23.71
CA ALA A 288 -27.85 -19.26 -23.99
C ALA A 288 -28.77 -18.74 -22.88
N ALA A 289 -28.43 -18.96 -21.60
CA ALA A 289 -29.21 -18.45 -20.47
C ALA A 289 -29.32 -16.92 -20.47
N VAL A 290 -28.21 -16.20 -20.71
CA VAL A 290 -28.20 -14.74 -20.83
C VAL A 290 -29.13 -14.28 -21.96
N ILE A 291 -29.04 -14.91 -23.14
CA ILE A 291 -29.91 -14.58 -24.29
C ILE A 291 -31.39 -14.82 -23.96
N MET A 292 -31.73 -15.95 -23.33
CA MET A 292 -33.12 -16.25 -22.97
C MET A 292 -33.68 -15.23 -21.98
N CYS A 293 -32.91 -14.87 -20.95
CA CYS A 293 -33.31 -13.87 -19.96
C CYS A 293 -33.46 -12.46 -20.56
N GLN A 294 -32.50 -12.01 -21.38
CA GLN A 294 -32.58 -10.72 -22.08
C GLN A 294 -33.81 -10.65 -23.01
N THR A 295 -34.08 -11.75 -23.71
CA THR A 295 -35.24 -11.86 -24.62
C THR A 295 -36.56 -11.78 -23.85
N ALA A 296 -36.66 -12.47 -22.71
CA ALA A 296 -37.84 -12.41 -21.84
C ALA A 296 -38.07 -11.01 -21.26
N ILE A 297 -37.00 -10.34 -20.82
CA ILE A 297 -37.04 -8.98 -20.27
C ILE A 297 -37.49 -7.97 -21.34
N ALA A 298 -37.10 -8.16 -22.61
CA ALA A 298 -37.50 -7.25 -23.70
C ALA A 298 -39.03 -7.21 -23.93
N THR A 299 -39.74 -8.28 -23.55
CA THR A 299 -41.20 -8.41 -23.71
C THR A 299 -42.01 -7.99 -22.48
N LEU A 300 -41.39 -7.84 -21.30
CA LEU A 300 -42.08 -7.54 -20.05
C LEU A 300 -42.05 -6.04 -19.69
N PRO A 301 -43.16 -5.45 -19.19
CA PRO A 301 -43.18 -4.07 -18.70
C PRO A 301 -42.27 -3.83 -17.48
N ASN A 302 -41.77 -2.60 -17.31
CA ASN A 302 -40.79 -2.22 -16.26
C ASN A 302 -41.27 -2.36 -14.80
N HIS A 303 -42.55 -2.64 -14.56
CA HIS A 303 -43.13 -2.78 -13.21
C HIS A 303 -43.81 -4.14 -12.99
N ASP A 304 -43.49 -5.13 -13.84
CA ASP A 304 -43.99 -6.48 -13.68
C ASP A 304 -43.14 -7.24 -12.64
N SER A 305 -43.77 -7.90 -11.67
CA SER A 305 -43.07 -8.71 -10.65
C SER A 305 -42.27 -9.86 -11.26
N GLU A 306 -42.71 -10.39 -12.41
CA GLU A 306 -41.99 -11.44 -13.13
C GLU A 306 -40.70 -10.90 -13.76
N ARG A 307 -40.66 -9.60 -14.10
CA ARG A 307 -39.45 -8.95 -14.64
C ARG A 307 -38.34 -8.94 -13.59
N ASP A 308 -38.66 -8.63 -12.34
CA ASP A 308 -37.69 -8.60 -11.23
C ASP A 308 -37.04 -9.98 -11.02
N HIS A 309 -37.84 -11.05 -11.10
CA HIS A 309 -37.34 -12.42 -10.98
C HIS A 309 -36.39 -12.77 -12.12
N ILE A 310 -36.71 -12.38 -13.36
CA ILE A 310 -35.86 -12.66 -14.52
C ILE A 310 -34.60 -11.78 -14.51
N LEU A 311 -34.67 -10.54 -14.02
CA LEU A 311 -33.51 -9.66 -13.84
C LEU A 311 -32.49 -10.25 -12.86
N VAL A 312 -32.95 -10.83 -11.74
CA VAL A 312 -32.07 -11.55 -10.81
C VAL A 312 -31.37 -12.73 -11.49
N LYS A 313 -32.12 -13.52 -12.29
CA LYS A 313 -31.56 -14.66 -13.04
C LYS A 313 -30.55 -14.22 -14.09
N LEU A 314 -30.83 -13.11 -14.78
CA LEU A 314 -29.91 -12.48 -15.72
C LEU A 314 -28.61 -12.06 -15.01
N GLY A 315 -28.71 -11.32 -13.90
CA GLY A 315 -27.56 -10.87 -13.12
C GLY A 315 -26.70 -12.04 -12.62
N MET A 316 -27.31 -13.13 -12.16
CA MET A 316 -26.58 -14.34 -11.76
C MET A 316 -25.83 -14.97 -12.93
N SER A 317 -26.48 -15.08 -14.10
CA SER A 317 -25.89 -15.70 -15.30
C SER A 317 -24.74 -14.85 -15.88
N LEU A 318 -24.91 -13.52 -15.90
CA LEU A 318 -23.86 -12.58 -16.29
C LEU A 318 -22.66 -12.60 -15.33
N SER A 319 -22.91 -12.72 -14.03
CA SER A 319 -21.85 -12.90 -13.02
C SER A 319 -21.05 -14.19 -13.25
N ASP A 320 -21.74 -15.29 -13.58
CA ASP A 320 -21.09 -16.56 -13.94
C ASP A 320 -20.30 -16.44 -15.25
N ARG A 321 -20.83 -15.76 -16.27
CA ARG A 321 -20.11 -15.50 -17.52
C ARG A 321 -18.86 -14.65 -17.30
N TYR A 322 -18.97 -13.55 -16.55
CA TYR A 322 -17.85 -12.67 -16.21
C TYR A 322 -16.70 -13.43 -15.54
N ARG A 323 -16.99 -14.39 -14.66
CA ARG A 323 -15.96 -15.18 -13.96
C ARG A 323 -15.05 -15.94 -14.94
N HIS A 324 -15.56 -16.27 -16.14
CA HIS A 324 -14.82 -16.98 -17.19
C HIS A 324 -14.27 -16.04 -18.27
N THR A 325 -15.05 -15.07 -18.72
CA THR A 325 -14.67 -14.16 -19.83
C THR A 325 -13.84 -12.97 -19.36
N ARG A 326 -13.99 -12.56 -18.10
CA ARG A 326 -13.49 -11.30 -17.52
C ARG A 326 -13.91 -10.06 -18.32
N ALA A 327 -15.04 -10.14 -19.04
CA ALA A 327 -15.56 -9.04 -19.83
C ALA A 327 -16.23 -7.98 -18.93
N ALA A 328 -15.71 -6.76 -18.91
CA ALA A 328 -16.23 -5.68 -18.08
C ALA A 328 -17.71 -5.33 -18.38
N THR A 329 -18.17 -5.55 -19.62
CA THR A 329 -19.57 -5.36 -20.02
C THR A 329 -20.52 -6.28 -19.26
N ASP A 330 -20.11 -7.54 -19.04
CA ASP A 330 -20.92 -8.52 -18.31
C ASP A 330 -21.04 -8.14 -16.83
N LEU A 331 -19.96 -7.59 -16.27
CA LEU A 331 -19.93 -7.14 -14.88
C LEU A 331 -20.87 -5.95 -14.66
N GLU A 332 -20.83 -4.95 -15.54
CA GLU A 332 -21.72 -3.78 -15.45
C GLU A 332 -23.18 -4.16 -15.68
N GLU A 333 -23.46 -5.00 -16.68
CA GLU A 333 -24.83 -5.45 -16.96
C GLU A 333 -25.39 -6.28 -15.80
N ALA A 334 -24.57 -7.11 -15.14
CA ALA A 334 -24.98 -7.84 -13.94
C ALA A 334 -25.36 -6.89 -12.79
N ILE A 335 -24.53 -5.86 -12.54
CA ILE A 335 -24.78 -4.85 -11.51
C ILE A 335 -26.07 -4.08 -11.80
N CYS A 336 -26.30 -3.68 -13.06
CA CYS A 336 -27.54 -3.03 -13.47
C CYS A 336 -28.74 -3.94 -13.26
N ALA A 337 -28.67 -5.21 -13.67
CA ALA A 337 -29.75 -6.17 -13.52
C ALA A 337 -30.14 -6.39 -12.03
N PHE A 338 -29.18 -6.46 -11.11
CA PHE A 338 -29.46 -6.53 -9.68
C PHE A 338 -30.06 -5.24 -9.12
N GLN A 339 -29.67 -4.08 -9.63
CA GLN A 339 -30.20 -2.77 -9.18
C GLN A 339 -31.60 -2.48 -9.72
N GLU A 340 -31.93 -2.99 -10.91
CA GLU A 340 -33.23 -2.81 -11.57
C GLU A 340 -34.33 -3.75 -11.05
N ALA A 341 -34.04 -4.58 -10.04
CA ALA A 341 -35.00 -5.49 -9.42
C ALA A 341 -35.45 -5.00 -8.03
N PRO A 342 -36.31 -3.96 -7.93
CA PRO A 342 -36.66 -3.29 -6.68
C PRO A 342 -37.36 -4.19 -5.66
N ASN A 343 -38.07 -5.24 -6.08
CA ASN A 343 -38.73 -6.20 -5.18
C ASN A 343 -37.88 -7.45 -4.89
N ALA A 344 -36.58 -7.43 -5.21
CA ALA A 344 -35.70 -8.57 -4.96
C ALA A 344 -35.61 -8.98 -3.47
N THR A 345 -35.93 -8.07 -2.53
CA THR A 345 -36.04 -8.36 -1.08
C THR A 345 -37.29 -9.14 -0.69
N SER A 346 -38.33 -9.17 -1.54
CA SER A 346 -39.54 -9.98 -1.33
C SER A 346 -39.43 -11.41 -1.84
N LEU A 347 -38.27 -11.75 -2.43
CA LEU A 347 -37.95 -13.10 -2.89
C LEU A 347 -37.84 -14.08 -1.72
N ASP A 348 -38.05 -15.37 -2.02
CA ASP A 348 -37.85 -16.41 -1.03
C ASP A 348 -36.40 -16.44 -0.51
N SER A 349 -36.20 -16.97 0.70
CA SER A 349 -34.87 -17.02 1.32
C SER A 349 -33.86 -17.88 0.53
N LYS A 350 -34.35 -18.73 -0.38
CA LYS A 350 -33.52 -19.61 -1.22
C LYS A 350 -32.93 -18.89 -2.44
N THR A 351 -33.60 -17.88 -2.97
CA THR A 351 -33.14 -17.10 -4.12
C THR A 351 -32.45 -15.80 -3.71
N TRP A 352 -32.90 -15.18 -2.62
CA TRP A 352 -32.37 -13.91 -2.15
C TRP A 352 -30.89 -13.98 -1.73
N PHE A 353 -30.49 -14.99 -0.93
CA PHE A 353 -29.11 -15.06 -0.44
C PHE A 353 -28.09 -15.28 -1.57
N PRO A 354 -28.30 -16.22 -2.52
CA PRO A 354 -27.42 -16.37 -3.67
C PRO A 354 -27.33 -15.11 -4.53
N MET A 355 -28.44 -14.38 -4.69
CA MET A 355 -28.48 -13.10 -5.40
C MET A 355 -27.60 -12.06 -4.69
N LEU A 356 -27.77 -11.85 -3.38
CA LEU A 356 -26.97 -10.89 -2.62
C LEU A 356 -25.47 -11.22 -2.69
N SER A 357 -25.10 -12.49 -2.54
CA SER A 357 -23.70 -12.93 -2.63
C SER A 357 -23.09 -12.63 -4.00
N LYS A 358 -23.83 -12.85 -5.08
CA LYS A 358 -23.40 -12.54 -6.45
C LYS A 358 -23.32 -11.03 -6.70
N PHE A 359 -24.25 -10.26 -6.14
CA PHE A 359 -24.26 -8.82 -6.28
C PHE A 359 -23.06 -8.17 -5.58
N VAL A 360 -22.81 -8.53 -4.31
CA VAL A 360 -21.62 -8.10 -3.55
C VAL A 360 -20.33 -8.51 -4.27
N PHE A 361 -20.27 -9.73 -4.80
CA PHE A 361 -19.12 -10.17 -5.61
C PHE A 361 -18.88 -9.25 -6.82
N CYS A 362 -19.93 -8.89 -7.57
CA CYS A 362 -19.79 -8.01 -8.73
C CYS A 362 -19.33 -6.60 -8.34
N LEU A 363 -19.86 -6.03 -7.25
CA LEU A 363 -19.42 -4.73 -6.74
C LEU A 363 -17.94 -4.74 -6.31
N ASN A 364 -17.51 -5.80 -5.60
CA ASN A 364 -16.12 -5.96 -5.18
C ASN A 364 -15.14 -6.13 -6.37
N GLU A 365 -15.58 -6.82 -7.42
CA GLU A 365 -14.80 -6.96 -8.66
C GLU A 365 -14.70 -5.63 -9.41
N ARG A 366 -15.80 -4.87 -9.51
CA ARG A 366 -15.77 -3.53 -10.12
C ARG A 366 -14.86 -2.60 -9.34
N PHE A 367 -14.97 -2.59 -8.02
CA PHE A 367 -14.04 -1.90 -7.14
C PHE A 367 -12.58 -2.29 -7.40
N SER A 368 -12.29 -3.58 -7.58
CA SER A 368 -10.93 -4.04 -7.82
C SER A 368 -10.31 -3.43 -9.07
N CYS A 369 -11.14 -3.16 -10.10
CA CYS A 369 -10.76 -2.51 -11.35
C CYS A 369 -10.74 -0.98 -11.28
N THR A 370 -11.75 -0.34 -10.68
CA THR A 370 -11.93 1.12 -10.70
C THR A 370 -11.29 1.83 -9.51
N LYS A 371 -11.14 1.13 -8.39
CA LYS A 371 -10.77 1.65 -7.06
C LYS A 371 -11.75 2.68 -6.50
N GLU A 372 -12.98 2.72 -6.99
CA GLU A 372 -14.04 3.63 -6.51
C GLU A 372 -14.69 3.12 -5.21
N LEU A 373 -14.42 3.79 -4.08
CA LEU A 373 -14.89 3.39 -2.74
C LEU A 373 -16.42 3.25 -2.62
N SER A 374 -17.20 3.93 -3.46
CA SER A 374 -18.66 3.87 -3.49
C SER A 374 -19.21 2.45 -3.67
N ASP A 375 -18.50 1.58 -4.38
CA ASP A 375 -18.91 0.19 -4.60
C ASP A 375 -18.78 -0.68 -3.34
N ILE A 376 -17.72 -0.46 -2.57
CA ILE A 376 -17.51 -1.15 -1.29
C ILE A 376 -18.47 -0.64 -0.24
N GLU A 377 -18.70 0.68 -0.19
CA GLU A 377 -19.70 1.28 0.70
C GLU A 377 -21.10 0.75 0.41
N LYS A 378 -21.48 0.68 -0.87
CA LYS A 378 -22.76 0.08 -1.27
C LYS A 378 -22.87 -1.40 -0.88
N SER A 379 -21.78 -2.16 -1.01
CA SER A 379 -21.75 -3.56 -0.58
C SER A 379 -21.95 -3.70 0.94
N ILE A 380 -21.30 -2.84 1.73
CA ILE A 380 -21.45 -2.79 3.19
C ILE A 380 -22.89 -2.44 3.58
N ASP A 381 -23.48 -1.43 2.94
CA ASP A 381 -24.86 -0.99 3.21
C ASP A 381 -25.87 -2.10 2.91
N LEU A 382 -25.74 -2.77 1.76
CA LEU A 382 -26.59 -3.91 1.39
C LEU A 382 -26.49 -5.04 2.41
N LEU A 383 -25.28 -5.40 2.84
CA LEU A 383 -25.07 -6.46 3.83
C LEU A 383 -25.63 -6.09 5.21
N ARG A 384 -25.52 -4.82 5.63
CA ARG A 384 -26.08 -4.33 6.91
C ARG A 384 -27.61 -4.31 6.89
N GLU A 385 -28.21 -3.81 5.81
CA GLU A 385 -29.67 -3.82 5.64
C GLU A 385 -30.23 -5.24 5.69
N SER A 386 -29.53 -6.19 5.08
CA SER A 386 -29.88 -7.60 5.06
C SER A 386 -29.95 -8.24 6.44
N ILE A 387 -29.03 -7.87 7.34
CA ILE A 387 -28.99 -8.37 8.73
C ILE A 387 -30.21 -7.86 9.53
N GLY A 388 -30.72 -6.66 9.22
CA GLY A 388 -31.78 -6.01 9.99
C GLY A 388 -33.21 -6.32 9.55
N SER A 389 -33.43 -6.88 8.36
CA SER A 389 -34.74 -6.89 7.69
C SER A 389 -35.36 -8.26 7.44
N ILE A 390 -34.58 -9.36 7.51
CA ILE A 390 -35.00 -10.69 7.02
C ILE A 390 -34.85 -11.77 8.10
N GLN A 391 -35.84 -12.67 8.22
CA GLN A 391 -35.73 -13.89 9.03
C GLN A 391 -34.77 -14.88 8.33
N MET A 392 -33.58 -15.06 8.90
CA MET A 392 -32.52 -15.93 8.36
C MET A 392 -32.19 -17.06 9.31
N ASN A 393 -31.71 -18.18 8.78
CA ASN A 393 -31.08 -19.20 9.62
C ASN A 393 -29.64 -18.79 10.01
N ASP A 394 -29.10 -19.43 11.04
CA ASP A 394 -27.79 -19.07 11.60
C ASP A 394 -26.65 -19.20 10.57
N SER A 395 -26.67 -20.21 9.70
CA SER A 395 -25.65 -20.37 8.64
C SER A 395 -25.70 -19.22 7.61
N GLN A 396 -26.89 -18.79 7.18
CA GLN A 396 -27.05 -17.64 6.28
C GLN A 396 -26.55 -16.35 6.92
N ARG A 397 -26.89 -16.13 8.20
CA ARG A 397 -26.44 -14.98 8.97
C ARG A 397 -24.91 -14.96 9.12
N ALA A 398 -24.32 -16.10 9.49
CA ALA A 398 -22.87 -16.26 9.63
C ALA A 398 -22.15 -15.89 8.33
N ARG A 399 -22.65 -16.33 7.17
CA ARG A 399 -22.07 -16.03 5.85
C ARG A 399 -22.16 -14.56 5.47
N ILE A 400 -23.28 -13.89 5.76
CA ILE A 400 -23.42 -12.44 5.51
C ILE A 400 -22.44 -11.65 6.38
N LEU A 401 -22.28 -12.01 7.64
CA LEU A 401 -21.28 -11.41 8.52
C LEU A 401 -19.86 -11.63 7.96
N GLY A 402 -19.55 -12.83 7.45
CA GLY A 402 -18.27 -13.09 6.79
C GLY A 402 -18.01 -12.18 5.58
N PHE A 403 -19.00 -11.99 4.70
CA PHE A 403 -18.90 -11.07 3.58
C PHE A 403 -18.77 -9.60 4.02
N LEU A 404 -19.45 -9.20 5.08
CA LEU A 404 -19.35 -7.86 5.66
C LEU A 404 -17.94 -7.60 6.20
N GLY A 405 -17.38 -8.56 6.95
CA GLY A 405 -16.00 -8.51 7.43
C GLY A 405 -15.00 -8.37 6.28
N CYS A 406 -15.20 -9.09 5.17
CA CYS A 406 -14.36 -8.93 3.97
C CYS A 406 -14.45 -7.54 3.34
N CYS A 407 -15.65 -6.99 3.19
CA CYS A 407 -15.83 -5.66 2.60
C CYS A 407 -15.22 -4.56 3.50
N LEU A 408 -15.37 -4.67 4.82
CA LEU A 408 -14.75 -3.76 5.79
C LEU A 408 -13.22 -3.82 5.74
N ASN A 409 -12.64 -5.02 5.61
CA ASN A 409 -11.19 -5.15 5.45
C ASN A 409 -10.71 -4.59 4.10
N ILE A 410 -11.45 -4.81 3.00
CA ILE A 410 -11.13 -4.18 1.70
C ILE A 410 -11.13 -2.65 1.86
N LYS A 411 -12.15 -2.08 2.49
CA LYS A 411 -12.22 -0.64 2.78
C LYS A 411 -11.00 -0.20 3.59
N TYR A 412 -10.66 -0.90 4.67
CA TYR A 412 -9.45 -0.65 5.48
C TYR A 412 -8.18 -0.64 4.63
N THR A 413 -7.95 -1.63 3.77
CA THR A 413 -6.71 -1.69 2.96
C THR A 413 -6.54 -0.48 2.05
N HIS A 414 -7.65 0.18 1.68
CA HIS A 414 -7.66 1.37 0.84
C HIS A 414 -7.64 2.69 1.62
N THR A 415 -8.32 2.77 2.78
CA THR A 415 -8.38 3.98 3.59
C THR A 415 -7.27 4.07 4.64
N SER A 416 -6.63 2.94 4.96
CA SER A 416 -5.76 2.74 6.12
C SER A 416 -6.41 3.12 7.47
N ALA A 417 -7.73 3.21 7.53
CA ALA A 417 -8.46 3.58 8.73
C ALA A 417 -8.64 2.38 9.66
N LEU A 418 -7.89 2.34 10.77
CA LEU A 418 -7.90 1.21 11.72
C LEU A 418 -9.29 0.87 12.27
N ILE A 419 -10.22 1.84 12.32
CA ILE A 419 -11.61 1.61 12.73
C ILE A 419 -12.33 0.58 11.85
N ASP A 420 -12.08 0.59 10.53
CA ASP A 420 -12.68 -0.35 9.59
C ASP A 420 -12.08 -1.77 9.80
N LEU A 421 -10.79 -1.86 10.16
CA LEU A 421 -10.13 -3.14 10.51
C LEU A 421 -10.68 -3.71 11.82
N ASP A 422 -10.84 -2.88 12.85
CA ASP A 422 -11.41 -3.29 14.13
C ASP A 422 -12.85 -3.80 13.96
N GLU A 423 -13.67 -3.09 13.17
CA GLU A 423 -15.01 -3.54 12.84
C GLU A 423 -14.98 -4.87 12.06
N SER A 424 -14.07 -5.02 11.09
CA SER A 424 -13.93 -6.27 10.33
C SER A 424 -13.60 -7.48 11.21
N ILE A 425 -12.77 -7.30 12.24
CA ILE A 425 -12.40 -8.34 13.20
C ILE A 425 -13.60 -8.70 14.09
N CYS A 426 -14.32 -7.70 14.61
CA CYS A 426 -15.52 -7.91 15.41
C CYS A 426 -16.57 -8.70 14.64
N VAL A 427 -16.92 -8.24 13.43
CA VAL A 427 -17.91 -8.93 12.57
C VAL A 427 -17.42 -10.33 12.18
N SER A 428 -16.13 -10.52 11.97
CA SER A 428 -15.56 -11.83 11.64
C SER A 428 -15.60 -12.81 12.82
N ARG A 429 -15.48 -12.33 14.07
CA ARG A 429 -15.71 -13.13 15.28
C ARG A 429 -17.18 -13.50 15.42
N ASP A 430 -18.09 -12.54 15.26
CA ASP A 430 -19.54 -12.79 15.31
C ASP A 430 -19.95 -13.83 14.25
N SER A 431 -19.39 -13.75 13.05
CA SER A 431 -19.57 -14.76 11.99
C SER A 431 -19.14 -16.16 12.46
N LEU A 432 -17.95 -16.28 13.04
CA LEU A 432 -17.40 -17.55 13.51
C LEU A 432 -18.21 -18.16 14.68
N GLU A 433 -18.71 -17.32 15.59
CA GLU A 433 -19.58 -17.76 16.69
C GLU A 433 -20.95 -18.22 16.20
N THR A 434 -21.44 -17.63 15.11
CA THR A 434 -22.75 -17.95 14.52
C THR A 434 -22.71 -19.25 13.69
N PHE A 435 -21.56 -19.62 13.10
CA PHE A 435 -21.45 -20.85 12.31
C PHE A 435 -21.72 -22.12 13.15
N PRO A 436 -22.52 -23.08 12.67
CA PRO A 436 -22.60 -24.41 13.25
C PRO A 436 -21.21 -25.08 13.30
N PRO A 437 -20.90 -25.92 14.31
CA PRO A 437 -19.58 -26.56 14.45
C PRO A 437 -19.16 -27.42 13.26
N ASP A 438 -20.13 -28.04 12.57
CA ASP A 438 -19.89 -28.97 11.46
C ASP A 438 -19.94 -28.31 10.06
N ASP A 439 -20.06 -26.97 9.99
CA ASP A 439 -20.14 -26.24 8.71
C ASP A 439 -18.74 -26.10 8.07
N GLU A 440 -18.54 -26.62 6.86
CA GLU A 440 -17.25 -26.56 6.14
C GLU A 440 -16.75 -25.12 5.94
N LEU A 441 -17.67 -24.15 5.81
CA LEU A 441 -17.33 -22.74 5.61
C LEU A 441 -16.84 -22.05 6.90
N ARG A 442 -17.06 -22.66 8.07
CA ARG A 442 -16.47 -22.22 9.35
C ARG A 442 -14.95 -22.21 9.28
N ILE A 443 -14.36 -23.17 8.56
CA ILE A 443 -12.91 -23.29 8.43
C ILE A 443 -12.34 -22.13 7.59
N GLU A 444 -13.02 -21.71 6.53
CA GLU A 444 -12.61 -20.52 5.75
C GLU A 444 -12.64 -19.25 6.61
N GLN A 445 -13.65 -19.12 7.48
CA GLN A 445 -13.78 -17.98 8.39
C GLN A 445 -12.64 -17.92 9.43
N LEU A 446 -12.12 -19.07 9.92
CA LEU A 446 -10.93 -19.11 10.78
C LEU A 446 -9.71 -18.50 10.07
N HIS A 447 -9.47 -18.83 8.80
CA HIS A 447 -8.35 -18.26 8.05
C HIS A 447 -8.46 -16.74 7.89
N ILE A 448 -9.67 -16.26 7.60
CA ILE A 448 -9.96 -14.83 7.42
C ILE A 448 -9.67 -14.07 8.73
N LEU A 449 -10.24 -14.53 9.85
CA LEU A 449 -10.05 -13.91 11.16
C LEU A 449 -8.57 -13.89 11.57
N GLY A 450 -7.85 -15.02 11.42
CA GLY A 450 -6.43 -15.11 11.73
C GLY A 450 -5.59 -14.12 10.92
N THR A 451 -5.95 -13.89 9.66
CA THR A 451 -5.27 -12.91 8.79
C THR A 451 -5.52 -11.47 9.26
N TYR A 452 -6.74 -11.13 9.66
CA TYR A 452 -7.06 -9.77 10.13
C TYR A 452 -6.38 -9.44 11.46
N LEU A 453 -6.32 -10.41 12.37
CA LEU A 453 -5.60 -10.27 13.64
C LEU A 453 -4.08 -10.07 13.41
N ALA A 454 -3.49 -10.81 12.47
CA ALA A 454 -2.09 -10.66 12.10
C ALA A 454 -1.80 -9.27 11.49
N GLU A 455 -2.68 -8.76 10.62
CA GLU A 455 -2.56 -7.41 10.07
C GLU A 455 -2.68 -6.36 11.18
N ARG A 456 -3.67 -6.47 12.08
CA ARG A 456 -3.83 -5.51 13.18
C ARG A 456 -2.61 -5.50 14.11
N TYR A 457 -2.05 -6.67 14.39
CA TYR A 457 -0.79 -6.76 15.13
C TYR A 457 0.35 -6.02 14.41
N SER A 458 0.52 -6.21 13.10
CA SER A 458 1.60 -5.55 12.35
C SER A 458 1.55 -4.02 12.43
N ARG A 459 0.36 -3.44 12.63
CA ARG A 459 0.14 -2.00 12.74
C ARG A 459 0.21 -1.46 14.16
N THR A 460 -0.21 -2.24 15.14
CA THR A 460 -0.39 -1.77 16.52
C THR A 460 0.66 -2.30 17.49
N GLY A 461 1.33 -3.40 17.13
CA GLY A 461 2.21 -4.16 18.04
C GLY A 461 1.46 -4.86 19.18
N ALA A 462 0.12 -4.96 19.12
CA ALA A 462 -0.68 -5.54 20.20
C ALA A 462 -0.47 -7.06 20.33
N THR A 463 0.30 -7.48 21.34
CA THR A 463 0.63 -8.89 21.59
C THR A 463 -0.57 -9.83 21.81
N PRO A 464 -1.75 -9.40 22.32
CA PRO A 464 -2.92 -10.27 22.39
C PRO A 464 -3.39 -10.74 21.01
N ASP A 465 -3.36 -9.86 20.00
CA ASP A 465 -3.78 -10.17 18.64
C ASP A 465 -2.86 -11.19 17.98
N LEU A 466 -1.56 -11.06 18.22
CA LEU A 466 -0.56 -12.01 17.76
C LEU A 466 -0.81 -13.42 18.31
N ASN A 467 -1.09 -13.52 19.61
CA ASN A 467 -1.34 -14.81 20.26
C ASN A 467 -2.65 -15.44 19.81
N GLU A 468 -3.70 -14.62 19.63
CA GLU A 468 -4.98 -15.08 19.10
C GLU A 468 -4.84 -15.54 17.65
N ALA A 469 -4.12 -14.80 16.80
CA ALA A 469 -3.84 -15.21 15.41
C ALA A 469 -3.14 -16.58 15.36
N ILE A 470 -2.12 -16.81 16.21
CA ILE A 470 -1.43 -18.11 16.31
C ILE A 470 -2.41 -19.23 16.69
N PHE A 471 -3.28 -18.98 17.67
CA PHE A 471 -4.29 -19.95 18.10
C PHE A 471 -5.25 -20.30 16.95
N ILE A 472 -5.81 -19.28 16.29
CA ILE A 472 -6.75 -19.44 15.17
C ILE A 472 -6.11 -20.16 13.98
N PHE A 473 -4.86 -19.83 13.62
CA PHE A 473 -4.17 -20.53 12.53
C PHE A 473 -3.86 -22.00 12.88
N ARG A 474 -3.60 -22.32 14.15
CA ARG A 474 -3.43 -23.72 14.59
C ARG A 474 -4.74 -24.48 14.51
N GLU A 475 -5.84 -23.90 15.00
CA GLU A 475 -7.19 -24.49 14.89
C GLU A 475 -7.57 -24.75 13.43
N TYR A 476 -7.32 -23.78 12.54
CA TYR A 476 -7.51 -23.92 11.09
C TYR A 476 -6.72 -25.12 10.52
N LEU A 477 -5.45 -25.28 10.92
CA LEU A 477 -4.59 -26.35 10.42
C LEU A 477 -4.92 -27.73 10.99
N GLU A 478 -5.53 -27.81 12.17
CA GLU A 478 -6.05 -29.06 12.73
C GLU A 478 -7.34 -29.51 12.03
N ALA A 479 -8.20 -28.56 11.65
CA ALA A 479 -9.45 -28.84 10.94
C ALA A 479 -9.26 -29.21 9.45
N MET A 480 -8.15 -28.79 8.83
CA MET A 480 -7.91 -28.97 7.38
C MET A 480 -7.16 -30.27 7.03
N PRO A 481 -7.63 -31.06 6.03
CA PRO A 481 -6.90 -32.21 5.51
C PRO A 481 -5.50 -31.83 4.98
N PRO A 482 -4.49 -32.71 5.08
CA PRO A 482 -3.11 -32.42 4.65
C PRO A 482 -2.97 -32.01 3.18
N ASN A 483 -3.88 -32.47 2.30
CA ASN A 483 -3.83 -32.24 0.86
C ASN A 483 -4.65 -31.01 0.39
N TYR A 484 -5.19 -30.21 1.31
CA TYR A 484 -6.00 -29.04 0.95
C TYR A 484 -5.12 -27.93 0.34
N HIS A 485 -5.46 -27.48 -0.87
CA HIS A 485 -4.64 -26.52 -1.64
C HIS A 485 -4.47 -25.16 -0.94
N GLY A 486 -5.35 -24.77 -0.01
CA GLY A 486 -5.20 -23.56 0.79
C GLY A 486 -4.27 -23.69 2.01
N ARG A 487 -3.89 -24.91 2.40
CA ARG A 487 -3.12 -25.19 3.63
C ARG A 487 -1.76 -24.50 3.64
N PHE A 488 -1.09 -24.41 2.49
CA PHE A 488 0.23 -23.78 2.40
C PHE A 488 0.21 -22.29 2.74
N LYS A 489 -0.85 -21.56 2.38
CA LYS A 489 -0.98 -20.12 2.67
C LYS A 489 -1.07 -19.89 4.16
N SER A 490 -1.89 -20.68 4.86
CA SER A 490 -2.02 -20.59 6.32
C SER A 490 -0.75 -21.01 7.06
N LEU A 491 -0.05 -22.06 6.59
CA LEU A 491 1.25 -22.45 7.15
C LEU A 491 2.29 -21.33 7.00
N GLN A 492 2.31 -20.64 5.85
CA GLN A 492 3.20 -19.50 5.62
C GLN A 492 2.87 -18.34 6.56
N GLN A 493 1.59 -18.01 6.76
CA GLN A 493 1.18 -16.96 7.70
C GLN A 493 1.55 -17.31 9.14
N LEU A 494 1.29 -18.54 9.58
CA LEU A 494 1.69 -19.02 10.90
C LEU A 494 3.20 -18.91 11.12
N SER A 495 4.00 -19.31 10.13
CA SER A 495 5.46 -19.21 10.19
C SER A 495 5.96 -17.77 10.33
N ASN A 496 5.36 -16.83 9.58
CA ASN A 496 5.70 -15.41 9.69
C ASN A 496 5.38 -14.84 11.07
N ILE A 497 4.18 -15.15 11.58
CA ILE A 497 3.67 -14.70 12.87
C ILE A 497 4.52 -15.26 14.03
N LEU A 498 4.92 -16.53 13.97
CA LEU A 498 5.85 -17.12 14.94
C LEU A 498 7.22 -16.44 14.90
N SER A 499 7.73 -16.11 13.70
CA SER A 499 8.96 -15.34 13.57
C SER A 499 8.85 -13.92 14.15
N GLN A 500 7.69 -13.27 14.05
CA GLN A 500 7.44 -11.95 14.65
C GLN A 500 7.32 -12.05 16.18
N ARG A 501 6.67 -13.10 16.70
CA ARG A 501 6.62 -13.35 18.14
C ARG A 501 8.01 -13.52 18.73
N PHE A 502 8.88 -14.28 18.05
CA PHE A 502 10.29 -14.42 18.43
C PHE A 502 11.01 -13.06 18.56
N GLU A 503 10.78 -12.12 17.64
CA GLU A 503 11.41 -10.78 17.72
C GLU A 503 11.01 -10.01 18.98
N HIS A 504 9.81 -10.28 19.53
CA HIS A 504 9.28 -9.60 20.70
C HIS A 504 9.60 -10.35 22.01
N SER A 505 9.53 -11.69 21.99
CA SER A 505 9.70 -12.53 23.18
C SER A 505 11.14 -13.02 23.39
N GLY A 506 11.92 -13.14 22.32
CA GLY A 506 13.22 -13.81 22.31
C GLY A 506 13.12 -15.35 22.41
N GLU A 507 11.92 -15.93 22.39
CA GLU A 507 11.71 -17.37 22.56
C GLU A 507 12.14 -18.15 21.30
N ILE A 508 13.34 -18.72 21.33
CA ILE A 508 13.93 -19.45 20.20
C ILE A 508 13.04 -20.61 19.70
N ALA A 509 12.22 -21.19 20.58
CA ALA A 509 11.28 -22.26 20.22
C ALA A 509 10.32 -21.83 19.10
N ASP A 510 9.84 -20.58 19.11
CA ASP A 510 8.94 -20.04 18.08
C ASP A 510 9.64 -19.95 16.73
N LEU A 511 10.89 -19.52 16.73
CA LEU A 511 11.69 -19.43 15.51
C LEU A 511 12.03 -20.80 14.94
N GLN A 512 12.28 -21.79 15.81
CA GLN A 512 12.49 -23.18 15.39
C GLN A 512 11.23 -23.78 14.79
N GLU A 513 10.07 -23.55 15.40
CA GLU A 513 8.76 -23.97 14.87
C GLU A 513 8.50 -23.30 13.50
N ALA A 514 8.74 -21.99 13.37
CA ALA A 514 8.59 -21.27 12.11
C ALA A 514 9.44 -21.89 10.97
N ILE A 515 10.71 -22.22 11.24
CA ILE A 515 11.60 -22.85 10.26
C ILE A 515 11.09 -24.24 9.86
N LEU A 516 10.59 -25.04 10.82
CA LEU A 516 10.02 -26.36 10.53
C LEU A 516 8.78 -26.25 9.64
N ILE A 517 7.87 -25.33 9.93
CA ILE A 517 6.67 -25.09 9.14
C ILE A 517 7.03 -24.63 7.73
N SER A 518 7.96 -23.69 7.58
CA SER A 518 8.41 -23.22 6.26
C SER A 518 9.00 -24.34 5.40
N ARG A 519 9.66 -25.34 6.02
CA ARG A 519 10.17 -26.53 5.34
C ARG A 519 9.08 -27.51 4.94
N GLU A 520 8.09 -27.72 5.80
CA GLU A 520 6.90 -28.52 5.46
C GLU A 520 6.20 -27.94 4.24
N VAL A 521 6.08 -26.61 4.18
CA VAL A 521 5.53 -25.89 3.03
C VAL A 521 6.36 -26.20 1.77
N LEU A 522 7.68 -26.05 1.83
CA LEU A 522 8.56 -26.33 0.67
C LEU A 522 8.47 -27.78 0.16
N ASN A 523 8.32 -28.75 1.07
CA ASN A 523 8.23 -30.17 0.72
C ASN A 523 6.85 -30.58 0.19
N SER A 524 5.80 -29.84 0.54
CA SER A 524 4.42 -30.11 0.11
C SER A 524 4.01 -29.37 -1.16
N MET A 525 4.83 -28.43 -1.65
CA MET A 525 4.56 -27.70 -2.89
C MET A 525 4.57 -28.62 -4.13
N PRO A 526 3.57 -28.52 -5.03
CA PRO A 526 3.58 -29.24 -6.31
C PRO A 526 4.80 -28.84 -7.16
N ILE A 527 5.40 -29.80 -7.86
CA ILE A 527 6.53 -29.56 -8.79
C ILE A 527 6.15 -28.58 -9.92
N SER A 528 4.84 -28.48 -10.24
CA SER A 528 4.29 -27.58 -11.25
C SER A 528 4.07 -26.14 -10.77
N LEU A 529 4.34 -25.82 -9.50
CA LEU A 529 4.14 -24.48 -8.95
C LEU A 529 5.21 -23.50 -9.48
N ASP A 530 4.81 -22.24 -9.69
CA ASP A 530 5.67 -21.17 -10.18
C ASP A 530 6.97 -21.08 -9.35
N VAL A 531 8.11 -21.13 -10.04
CA VAL A 531 9.47 -21.00 -9.47
C VAL A 531 9.59 -19.77 -8.56
N LEU A 532 8.84 -18.70 -8.86
CA LEU A 532 8.82 -17.48 -8.06
C LEU A 532 8.16 -17.65 -6.68
N ILE A 533 7.15 -18.52 -6.55
CA ILE A 533 6.51 -18.79 -5.25
C ILE A 533 7.46 -19.59 -4.36
N LYS A 534 8.16 -20.57 -4.95
CA LYS A 534 9.18 -21.34 -4.23
C LYS A 534 10.33 -20.45 -3.76
N ALA A 535 10.79 -19.53 -4.60
CA ALA A 535 11.82 -18.54 -4.24
C ALA A 535 11.39 -17.65 -3.05
N LYS A 536 10.13 -17.20 -3.01
CA LYS A 536 9.58 -16.41 -1.88
C LYS A 536 9.60 -17.18 -0.56
N VAL A 537 9.23 -18.46 -0.57
CA VAL A 537 9.25 -19.26 0.66
C VAL A 537 10.69 -19.53 1.12
N LEU A 538 11.60 -19.82 0.18
CA LEU A 538 13.03 -19.95 0.49
C LEU A 538 13.60 -18.66 1.09
N HIS A 539 13.21 -17.49 0.60
CA HIS A 539 13.61 -16.20 1.17
C HIS A 539 13.18 -16.05 2.64
N GLY A 540 11.93 -16.43 2.96
CA GLY A 540 11.43 -16.45 4.32
C GLY A 540 12.26 -17.37 5.23
N VAL A 541 12.62 -18.57 4.74
CA VAL A 541 13.49 -19.50 5.48
C VAL A 541 14.88 -18.89 5.72
N VAL A 542 15.49 -18.26 4.70
CA VAL A 542 16.79 -17.58 4.84
C VAL A 542 16.71 -16.53 5.95
N GLY A 543 15.67 -15.70 5.95
CA GLY A 543 15.47 -14.68 7.00
C GLY A 543 15.32 -15.28 8.39
N GLN A 544 14.57 -16.38 8.54
CA GLN A 544 14.39 -17.06 9.82
C GLN A 544 15.68 -17.73 10.31
N CYS A 545 16.42 -18.39 9.42
CA CYS A 545 17.73 -18.98 9.73
C CYS A 545 18.76 -17.92 10.10
N PHE A 546 18.73 -16.75 9.44
CA PHE A 546 19.60 -15.62 9.78
C PHE A 546 19.30 -15.09 11.20
N LYS A 547 18.03 -14.91 11.56
CA LYS A 547 17.64 -14.52 12.94
C LYS A 547 18.11 -15.55 13.98
N ARG A 548 18.05 -16.83 13.65
CA ARG A 548 18.53 -17.92 14.51
C ARG A 548 20.05 -17.81 14.69
N TYR A 549 20.77 -17.62 13.60
CA TYR A 549 22.21 -17.39 13.60
C TYR A 549 22.62 -16.19 14.45
N LEU A 550 21.91 -15.04 14.36
CA LEU A 550 22.18 -13.88 15.21
C LEU A 550 22.00 -14.16 16.71
N SER A 551 21.11 -15.09 17.06
CA SER A 551 20.81 -15.41 18.47
C SER A 551 21.78 -16.44 19.05
N THR A 552 22.25 -17.38 18.23
CA THR A 552 23.12 -18.47 18.69
C THR A 552 24.60 -18.18 18.46
N GLY A 553 24.94 -17.41 17.42
CA GLY A 553 26.31 -17.14 16.96
C GLY A 553 27.08 -18.40 16.55
N THR A 554 26.42 -19.53 16.30
CA THR A 554 27.13 -20.79 16.04
C THR A 554 27.53 -20.93 14.57
N LYS A 555 28.73 -21.48 14.35
CA LYS A 555 29.18 -21.86 13.00
C LYS A 555 28.21 -22.81 12.30
N ALA A 556 27.59 -23.74 13.03
CA ALA A 556 26.65 -24.70 12.45
C ALA A 556 25.42 -24.01 11.85
N ASP A 557 24.89 -22.97 12.51
CA ASP A 557 23.80 -22.16 11.98
C ASP A 557 24.23 -21.35 10.75
N LEU A 558 25.46 -20.82 10.74
CA LEU A 558 26.01 -20.11 9.60
C LEU A 558 26.22 -21.03 8.38
N ASP A 559 26.75 -22.25 8.59
CA ASP A 559 26.91 -23.25 7.53
C ASP A 559 25.55 -23.68 6.94
N GLU A 560 24.53 -23.83 7.80
CA GLU A 560 23.16 -24.10 7.37
C GLU A 560 22.55 -22.93 6.58
N LEU A 561 22.78 -21.69 7.04
CA LEU A 561 22.32 -20.47 6.38
C LEU A 561 22.94 -20.31 4.99
N ILE A 562 24.25 -20.54 4.85
CA ILE A 562 24.94 -20.51 3.55
C ILE A 562 24.33 -21.53 2.59
N ARG A 563 24.11 -22.77 3.04
CA ARG A 563 23.51 -23.83 2.22
C ARG A 563 22.10 -23.45 1.73
N ILE A 564 21.23 -22.97 2.61
CA ILE A 564 19.85 -22.61 2.24
C ILE A 564 19.82 -21.41 1.31
N THR A 565 20.71 -20.43 1.52
CA THR A 565 20.81 -19.25 0.64
C THR A 565 21.33 -19.66 -0.75
N GLN A 566 22.20 -20.67 -0.83
CA GLN A 566 22.64 -21.25 -2.11
C GLN A 566 21.49 -21.95 -2.82
N ASP A 567 20.73 -22.80 -2.12
CA ASP A 567 19.54 -23.47 -2.68
C ASP A 567 18.51 -22.44 -3.20
N ALA A 568 18.37 -21.31 -2.52
CA ALA A 568 17.52 -20.19 -2.94
C ALA A 568 18.05 -19.49 -4.20
N ALA A 569 19.36 -19.25 -4.28
CA ALA A 569 20.01 -18.66 -5.44
C ALA A 569 19.88 -19.54 -6.70
N ASP A 570 20.03 -20.86 -6.54
CA ASP A 570 19.98 -21.83 -7.63
C ASP A 570 18.54 -22.08 -8.14
N THR A 571 17.53 -21.77 -7.32
CA THR A 571 16.12 -21.95 -7.69
C THR A 571 15.63 -20.85 -8.64
N ALA A 572 16.14 -19.62 -8.56
CA ALA A 572 15.67 -18.50 -9.36
C ALA A 572 16.40 -18.37 -10.71
N PRO A 573 15.73 -17.92 -11.79
CA PRO A 573 16.40 -17.66 -13.07
C PRO A 573 17.52 -16.62 -12.95
N GLU A 574 18.59 -16.78 -13.74
CA GLU A 574 19.78 -15.91 -13.65
C GLU A 574 19.52 -14.42 -13.94
N THR A 575 18.42 -14.10 -14.62
CA THR A 575 18.04 -12.73 -14.96
C THR A 575 17.06 -12.13 -13.96
N HIS A 576 16.80 -12.79 -12.83
CA HIS A 576 15.79 -12.37 -11.86
C HIS A 576 16.41 -11.54 -10.72
N PRO A 577 15.84 -10.37 -10.35
CA PRO A 577 16.38 -9.51 -9.28
C PRO A 577 16.58 -10.20 -7.93
N PHE A 578 15.79 -11.24 -7.64
CA PHE A 578 15.95 -12.09 -6.45
C PHE A 578 17.34 -12.73 -6.36
N GLN A 579 17.93 -13.10 -7.49
CA GLN A 579 19.25 -13.73 -7.52
C GLN A 579 20.34 -12.75 -7.06
N CYS A 580 20.28 -11.50 -7.50
CA CYS A 580 21.15 -10.42 -7.01
C CYS A 580 21.12 -10.31 -5.48
N GLN A 581 19.94 -10.42 -4.87
CA GLN A 581 19.78 -10.38 -3.42
C GLN A 581 20.41 -11.61 -2.74
N MET A 582 20.19 -12.81 -3.28
CA MET A 582 20.74 -14.05 -2.73
C MET A 582 22.27 -14.09 -2.83
N TRP A 583 22.85 -13.64 -3.95
CA TRP A 583 24.31 -13.54 -4.11
C TRP A 583 24.94 -12.55 -3.15
N CYS A 584 24.30 -11.40 -2.94
CA CYS A 584 24.76 -10.40 -1.96
C CYS A 584 24.78 -11.00 -0.53
N GLN A 585 23.71 -11.71 -0.14
CA GLN A 585 23.63 -12.39 1.16
C GLN A 585 24.64 -13.53 1.30
N LEU A 586 24.81 -14.38 0.29
CA LEU A 586 25.83 -15.45 0.26
C LEU A 586 27.24 -14.87 0.46
N GLY A 587 27.55 -13.80 -0.24
CA GLY A 587 28.81 -13.08 -0.11
C GLY A 587 29.07 -12.60 1.32
N ALA A 588 28.06 -12.00 1.95
CA ALA A 588 28.14 -11.54 3.34
C ALA A 588 28.34 -12.72 4.31
N TYR A 589 27.59 -13.81 4.16
CA TYR A 589 27.69 -14.97 5.06
C TYR A 589 29.02 -15.71 4.92
N LEU A 590 29.59 -15.79 3.71
CA LEU A 590 30.92 -16.37 3.49
C LEU A 590 32.02 -15.49 4.11
N ASN A 591 31.91 -14.16 3.99
CA ASN A 591 32.82 -13.24 4.67
C ASN A 591 32.74 -13.39 6.19
N ASP A 592 31.54 -13.54 6.75
CA ASP A 592 31.36 -13.77 8.19
C ASP A 592 31.99 -15.10 8.64
N ARG A 593 31.80 -16.17 7.85
CA ARG A 593 32.44 -17.47 8.13
C ARG A 593 33.97 -17.38 8.04
N TYR A 594 34.50 -16.56 7.13
CA TYR A 594 35.92 -16.28 7.09
C TYR A 594 36.41 -15.61 8.39
N THR A 595 35.69 -14.64 8.95
CA THR A 595 36.11 -14.00 10.21
C THR A 595 36.24 -15.00 11.37
N GLN A 596 35.41 -16.05 11.37
CA GLN A 596 35.43 -17.10 12.40
C GLN A 596 36.46 -18.20 12.14
N THR A 597 36.80 -18.48 10.88
CA THR A 597 37.58 -19.68 10.51
C THR A 597 38.92 -19.39 9.84
N ALA A 598 39.15 -18.15 9.37
CA ALA A 598 40.26 -17.74 8.53
C ALA A 598 40.43 -18.58 7.24
N THR A 599 39.34 -19.17 6.72
CA THR A 599 39.37 -20.01 5.51
C THR A 599 39.42 -19.14 4.25
N LEU A 600 40.55 -19.15 3.52
CA LEU A 600 40.75 -18.29 2.35
C LEU A 600 39.75 -18.53 1.20
N THR A 601 39.26 -19.75 1.02
CA THR A 601 38.26 -20.07 -0.02
C THR A 601 36.95 -19.32 0.18
N ASP A 602 36.57 -19.06 1.44
CA ASP A 602 35.33 -18.33 1.74
C ASP A 602 35.41 -16.87 1.29
N VAL A 603 36.58 -16.26 1.38
CA VAL A 603 36.80 -14.88 0.90
C VAL A 603 36.76 -14.85 -0.63
N GLU A 604 37.38 -15.82 -1.30
CA GLU A 604 37.39 -15.90 -2.76
C GLU A 604 35.97 -16.12 -3.32
N ASP A 605 35.24 -17.10 -2.79
CA ASP A 605 33.86 -17.40 -3.20
C ASP A 605 32.91 -16.27 -2.80
N GLY A 606 33.06 -15.72 -1.59
CA GLY A 606 32.27 -14.59 -1.10
C GLY A 606 32.43 -13.39 -2.02
N ARG A 607 33.67 -13.02 -2.35
CA ARG A 607 33.97 -11.92 -3.29
C ARG A 607 33.39 -12.19 -4.67
N LYS A 608 33.45 -13.42 -5.18
CA LYS A 608 32.88 -13.79 -6.48
C LYS A 608 31.37 -13.54 -6.52
N TYR A 609 30.63 -13.94 -5.47
CA TYR A 609 29.19 -13.67 -5.39
C TYR A 609 28.88 -12.17 -5.24
N LEU A 610 29.64 -11.44 -4.43
CA LEU A 610 29.47 -9.99 -4.27
C LEU A 610 29.71 -9.23 -5.58
N VAL A 611 30.77 -9.57 -6.32
CA VAL A 611 31.06 -8.98 -7.63
C VAL A 611 29.97 -9.35 -8.64
N SER A 612 29.47 -10.59 -8.63
CA SER A 612 28.35 -11.00 -9.50
C SER A 612 27.07 -10.23 -9.18
N ALA A 613 26.79 -9.98 -7.90
CA ALA A 613 25.67 -9.15 -7.47
C ALA A 613 25.83 -7.69 -7.91
N LEU A 614 27.02 -7.09 -7.78
CA LEU A 614 27.32 -5.72 -8.24
C LEU A 614 27.00 -5.53 -9.73
N TYR A 615 27.41 -6.50 -10.56
CA TYR A 615 27.24 -6.45 -12.02
C TYR A 615 25.88 -6.96 -12.51
N HIS A 616 24.97 -7.38 -11.63
CA HIS A 616 23.69 -7.93 -12.03
C HIS A 616 22.79 -6.87 -12.70
N GLU A 617 22.48 -7.05 -13.98
CA GLU A 617 21.79 -6.05 -14.82
C GLU A 617 20.41 -5.64 -14.27
N SER A 618 19.61 -6.60 -13.79
CA SER A 618 18.30 -6.32 -13.20
C SER A 618 18.32 -6.19 -11.66
N GLY A 619 19.50 -6.07 -11.05
CA GLY A 619 19.65 -5.99 -9.59
C GLY A 619 19.22 -4.62 -9.05
N ASN A 620 18.67 -4.58 -7.83
CA ASN A 620 18.35 -3.33 -7.16
C ASN A 620 19.65 -2.51 -6.93
N PRO A 621 19.75 -1.23 -7.35
CA PRO A 621 20.96 -0.41 -7.19
C PRO A 621 21.51 -0.37 -5.76
N ILE A 622 20.64 -0.39 -4.74
CA ILE A 622 21.04 -0.42 -3.33
C ILE A 622 21.76 -1.74 -3.03
N VAL A 623 21.17 -2.88 -3.41
CA VAL A 623 21.75 -4.21 -3.18
C VAL A 623 23.08 -4.36 -3.94
N ARG A 624 23.15 -3.82 -5.17
CA ARG A 624 24.37 -3.81 -6.00
C ARG A 624 25.47 -2.97 -5.36
N PHE A 625 25.14 -1.78 -4.85
CA PHE A 625 26.08 -0.91 -4.14
C PHE A 625 26.65 -1.61 -2.91
N PHE A 626 25.78 -2.17 -2.04
CA PHE A 626 26.23 -2.88 -0.84
C PHE A 626 27.07 -4.10 -1.19
N ALA A 627 26.75 -4.82 -2.26
CA ALA A 627 27.57 -5.93 -2.73
C ALA A 627 28.98 -5.44 -3.14
N GLY A 628 29.07 -4.35 -3.91
CA GLY A 628 30.33 -3.73 -4.29
C GLY A 628 31.15 -3.23 -3.09
N HIS A 629 30.52 -2.53 -2.16
CA HIS A 629 31.16 -2.05 -0.93
C HIS A 629 31.69 -3.22 -0.08
N MET A 630 30.89 -4.27 0.15
CA MET A 630 31.35 -5.47 0.86
C MET A 630 32.47 -6.20 0.12
N ALA A 631 32.50 -6.18 -1.22
CA ALA A 631 33.61 -6.73 -1.99
C ALA A 631 34.90 -5.95 -1.75
N MET A 632 34.82 -4.61 -1.70
CA MET A 632 35.97 -3.73 -1.40
C MET A 632 36.56 -4.02 -0.02
N MET A 633 35.71 -4.33 0.97
CA MET A 633 36.11 -4.69 2.33
C MET A 633 36.64 -6.12 2.50
N SER A 634 36.55 -6.96 1.45
CA SER A 634 37.02 -8.34 1.54
C SER A 634 38.53 -8.42 1.72
N SER A 635 39.00 -9.44 2.45
CA SER A 635 40.44 -9.64 2.65
C SER A 635 41.15 -9.79 1.31
N ASP A 636 42.36 -9.25 1.17
CA ASP A 636 43.15 -9.28 -0.07
C ASP A 636 42.51 -8.57 -1.29
N PHE A 637 41.47 -7.74 -1.11
CA PHE A 637 40.83 -7.03 -2.22
C PHE A 637 41.80 -6.17 -3.03
N ILE A 638 42.78 -5.53 -2.38
CA ILE A 638 43.80 -4.72 -3.07
C ILE A 638 44.54 -5.54 -4.14
N ASN A 639 44.77 -6.84 -3.93
CA ASN A 639 45.47 -7.67 -4.91
C ASN A 639 44.53 -8.27 -5.97
N TYR A 640 43.21 -8.07 -5.85
CA TYR A 640 42.22 -8.56 -6.80
C TYR A 640 42.40 -7.89 -8.19
N PRO A 641 42.51 -8.66 -9.30
CA PRO A 641 42.80 -8.09 -10.62
C PRO A 641 41.78 -7.02 -11.08
N GLN A 642 40.49 -7.21 -10.78
CA GLN A 642 39.40 -6.30 -11.16
C GLN A 642 39.05 -5.28 -10.06
N ALA A 643 39.91 -5.09 -9.05
CA ALA A 643 39.63 -4.18 -7.93
C ALA A 643 39.25 -2.77 -8.38
N TYR A 644 39.93 -2.22 -9.40
CA TYR A 644 39.62 -0.91 -9.94
C TYR A 644 38.23 -0.85 -10.57
N ASP A 645 37.86 -1.85 -11.38
CA ASP A 645 36.54 -1.89 -12.01
C ASP A 645 35.44 -2.02 -10.94
N VAL A 646 35.63 -2.87 -9.93
CA VAL A 646 34.67 -3.02 -8.82
C VAL A 646 34.49 -1.70 -8.07
N VAL A 647 35.58 -1.01 -7.73
CA VAL A 647 35.54 0.31 -7.07
C VAL A 647 34.80 1.32 -7.94
N LYS A 648 35.19 1.44 -9.21
CA LYS A 648 34.58 2.39 -10.14
C LYS A 648 33.07 2.17 -10.28
N TYR A 649 32.64 0.94 -10.55
CA TYR A 649 31.23 0.62 -10.68
C TYR A 649 30.45 0.82 -9.37
N THR A 650 31.07 0.61 -8.21
CA THR A 650 30.43 0.87 -6.90
C THR A 650 30.20 2.37 -6.70
N ILE A 651 31.19 3.21 -7.05
CA ILE A 651 31.06 4.67 -6.97
C ILE A 651 30.05 5.20 -7.99
N ASP A 652 30.06 4.69 -9.23
CA ASP A 652 29.11 5.09 -10.28
C ASP A 652 27.64 4.80 -9.91
N LEU A 653 27.38 3.93 -8.92
CA LEU A 653 26.04 3.67 -8.40
C LEU A 653 25.55 4.73 -7.41
N ILE A 654 26.43 5.48 -6.74
CA ILE A 654 26.09 6.45 -5.69
C ILE A 654 25.02 7.47 -6.15
N PRO A 655 25.11 8.07 -7.36
CA PRO A 655 24.07 8.97 -7.88
C PRO A 655 22.67 8.38 -7.88
N LEU A 656 22.57 7.06 -8.13
CA LEU A 656 21.30 6.35 -8.24
C LEU A 656 20.69 6.02 -6.87
N LEU A 657 21.46 6.18 -5.78
CA LEU A 657 21.04 5.90 -4.41
C LEU A 657 20.34 7.12 -3.75
N ALA A 658 20.63 8.34 -4.22
CA ALA A 658 20.09 9.59 -3.69
C ALA A 658 18.68 9.94 -4.24
N ARG A 659 17.73 8.99 -4.13
CA ARG A 659 16.36 9.14 -4.65
C ARG A 659 15.57 10.23 -3.92
N ARG A 660 14.82 11.07 -4.66
CA ARG A 660 14.03 12.18 -4.07
C ARG A 660 12.79 11.71 -3.27
N ASP A 661 12.29 10.51 -3.54
CA ASP A 661 11.02 10.01 -2.98
C ASP A 661 11.17 9.05 -1.81
N PHE A 662 12.41 8.74 -1.42
CA PHE A 662 12.61 8.02 -0.18
C PHE A 662 12.20 8.89 1.01
N PRO A 663 11.58 8.32 2.06
CA PRO A 663 11.47 9.01 3.34
C PRO A 663 12.85 9.56 3.72
N ASN A 664 12.92 10.79 4.23
CA ASN A 664 14.21 11.41 4.58
C ASN A 664 15.07 10.48 5.46
N ALA A 665 14.43 9.68 6.33
CA ALA A 665 15.09 8.64 7.13
C ALA A 665 15.79 7.55 6.29
N LEU A 666 15.18 7.09 5.20
CA LEU A 666 15.77 6.09 4.31
C LEU A 666 16.89 6.69 3.43
N LYS A 667 16.75 7.94 2.97
CA LYS A 667 17.87 8.64 2.29
C LYS A 667 19.06 8.79 3.23
N GLN A 668 18.80 9.13 4.48
CA GLN A 668 19.84 9.29 5.50
C GLN A 668 20.52 7.97 5.81
N PHE A 669 19.75 6.89 5.97
CA PHE A 669 20.31 5.55 6.12
C PHE A 669 21.16 5.13 4.90
N ILE A 670 20.71 5.44 3.70
CA ILE A 670 21.47 5.10 2.49
C ILE A 670 22.75 5.94 2.38
N LEU A 671 22.66 7.26 2.62
CA LEU A 671 23.82 8.15 2.60
C LEU A 671 24.81 7.80 3.71
N SER A 672 24.34 7.37 4.87
CA SER A 672 25.20 6.89 5.95
C SER A 672 25.94 5.61 5.56
N CYS A 673 25.24 4.69 4.92
CA CYS A 673 25.84 3.44 4.43
C CYS A 673 26.85 3.66 3.29
N VAL A 674 26.77 4.78 2.57
CA VAL A 674 27.70 5.13 1.48
C VAL A 674 28.93 5.88 2.01
N ALA A 675 28.83 6.50 3.19
CA ALA A 675 29.87 7.37 3.71
C ALA A 675 31.19 6.62 3.98
N GLY A 676 32.32 7.25 3.66
CA GLY A 676 33.64 6.63 3.71
C GLY A 676 33.99 5.80 2.46
N THR A 677 33.00 5.41 1.64
CA THR A 677 33.25 4.63 0.41
C THR A 677 34.08 5.44 -0.59
N SER A 678 33.92 6.76 -0.64
CA SER A 678 34.72 7.64 -1.51
C SER A 678 36.18 7.72 -1.04
N SER A 679 36.40 7.82 0.28
CA SER A 679 37.72 7.77 0.90
C SER A 679 38.44 6.44 0.62
N ASP A 680 37.74 5.33 0.79
CA ASP A 680 38.25 3.99 0.53
C ASP A 680 38.53 3.75 -0.96
N ALA A 681 37.62 4.18 -1.83
CA ALA A 681 37.81 4.14 -3.27
C ALA A 681 39.05 4.94 -3.71
N ALA A 682 39.25 6.14 -3.14
CA ALA A 682 40.42 6.96 -3.39
C ALA A 682 41.70 6.25 -2.94
N ALA A 683 41.73 5.70 -1.72
CA ALA A 683 42.88 4.96 -1.19
C ALA A 683 43.25 3.74 -2.03
N ILE A 684 42.27 2.92 -2.42
CA ILE A 684 42.47 1.73 -3.27
C ILE A 684 42.99 2.13 -4.66
N THR A 685 42.42 3.19 -5.25
CA THR A 685 42.82 3.68 -6.58
C THR A 685 44.25 4.22 -6.56
N LEU A 686 44.64 4.96 -5.52
CA LEU A 686 45.98 5.51 -5.34
C LEU A 686 47.08 4.44 -5.18
N GLN A 687 46.70 3.22 -4.80
CA GLN A 687 47.63 2.10 -4.64
C GLN A 687 47.87 1.31 -5.94
N LYS A 688 46.95 1.36 -6.92
CA LYS A 688 47.00 0.56 -8.15
C LYS A 688 47.43 1.29 -9.43
N LEU A 689 47.27 2.62 -9.53
CA LEU A 689 47.39 3.34 -10.81
C LEU A 689 48.43 4.50 -10.81
N PRO A 690 49.14 4.74 -11.94
CA PRO A 690 49.92 5.96 -12.18
C PRO A 690 49.04 7.21 -12.38
N ASP A 691 49.68 8.38 -12.27
CA ASP A 691 49.16 9.72 -11.96
C ASP A 691 48.01 10.37 -12.80
N ASP A 692 47.41 9.72 -13.80
CA ASP A 692 46.60 10.43 -14.81
C ASP A 692 45.06 10.44 -14.63
N ASP A 693 44.44 9.49 -13.90
CA ASP A 693 42.96 9.41 -13.77
C ASP A 693 42.44 9.68 -12.35
N ARG A 694 42.73 10.87 -11.81
CA ARG A 694 42.34 11.28 -10.44
C ARG A 694 41.36 12.46 -10.44
N CYS A 695 40.07 12.21 -10.64
CA CYS A 695 38.99 13.14 -10.31
C CYS A 695 37.72 12.36 -9.96
N LEU A 696 37.45 12.18 -8.67
CA LEU A 696 36.15 11.79 -8.13
C LEU A 696 35.63 12.97 -7.31
N LEU A 697 34.31 13.18 -7.30
CA LEU A 697 33.48 14.17 -6.56
C LEU A 697 32.63 15.08 -7.46
N GLU A 698 31.35 14.73 -7.54
CA GLU A 698 30.29 15.26 -8.42
C GLU A 698 29.88 16.72 -8.17
N GLN A 699 29.22 17.31 -9.17
CA GLN A 699 28.60 18.63 -9.11
C GLN A 699 27.19 18.61 -9.73
N ARG A 700 26.18 19.10 -8.98
CA ARG A 700 24.84 19.45 -9.49
C ARG A 700 24.80 20.96 -9.76
N ASP A 701 24.66 21.37 -11.01
CA ASP A 701 24.27 22.74 -11.36
C ASP A 701 23.03 22.77 -12.28
N LEU A 702 21.89 22.46 -11.67
CA LEU A 702 20.58 22.48 -12.35
C LEU A 702 20.12 23.90 -12.68
N SER A 703 20.63 24.90 -11.95
CA SER A 703 20.21 26.30 -12.06
C SER A 703 20.67 26.93 -13.37
N THR A 704 21.92 26.65 -13.76
CA THR A 704 22.47 27.06 -15.05
C THR A 704 21.82 26.31 -16.22
N LEU A 705 21.53 25.02 -16.04
CA LEU A 705 20.82 24.21 -17.06
C LEU A 705 19.41 24.76 -17.30
N LYS A 706 18.67 25.09 -16.24
CA LYS A 706 17.32 25.65 -16.33
C LYS A 706 17.29 27.01 -17.03
N ASN A 707 18.31 27.84 -16.82
CA ASN A 707 18.41 29.16 -17.44
C ASN A 707 18.75 29.10 -18.94
N ARG A 708 19.52 28.09 -19.38
CA ARG A 708 20.10 28.06 -20.74
C ARG A 708 19.47 27.00 -21.66
N TYR A 709 19.00 25.90 -21.09
CA TYR A 709 18.33 24.79 -21.78
C TYR A 709 17.10 24.30 -20.96
N PRO A 710 16.04 25.12 -20.84
CA PRO A 710 14.88 24.80 -19.99
C PRO A 710 14.21 23.49 -20.38
N ASP A 711 14.11 23.15 -21.67
CA ASP A 711 13.50 21.89 -22.12
C ASP A 711 14.27 20.65 -21.66
N LEU A 712 15.62 20.74 -21.61
CA LEU A 712 16.46 19.66 -21.09
C LEU A 712 16.40 19.59 -19.56
N ALA A 713 16.29 20.73 -18.88
CA ALA A 713 16.09 20.79 -17.44
C ALA A 713 14.71 20.21 -17.05
N ASP A 714 13.65 20.52 -17.78
CA ASP A 714 12.32 19.99 -17.53
C ASP A 714 12.23 18.50 -17.89
N SER A 715 12.83 18.07 -19.00
CA SER A 715 12.94 16.64 -19.33
C SER A 715 13.77 15.88 -18.29
N PHE A 716 14.82 16.51 -17.77
CA PHE A 716 15.61 15.98 -16.67
C PHE A 716 14.75 15.83 -15.43
N LEU A 717 14.01 16.87 -15.03
CA LEU A 717 13.11 16.85 -13.87
C LEU A 717 11.96 15.84 -14.03
N ILE A 718 11.41 15.65 -15.25
CA ILE A 718 10.31 14.71 -15.52
C ILE A 718 10.80 13.27 -15.50
N LEU A 719 11.90 12.96 -16.20
CA LEU A 719 12.48 11.62 -16.13
C LEU A 719 13.02 11.34 -14.74
N GLU A 720 13.54 12.36 -14.05
CA GLU A 720 13.85 12.30 -12.63
C GLU A 720 12.55 11.86 -11.90
N ASP A 721 11.48 12.65 -11.89
CA ASP A 721 10.20 12.35 -11.23
C ASP A 721 9.62 10.94 -11.54
N GLN A 722 9.68 10.52 -12.80
CA GLN A 722 9.22 9.19 -13.24
C GLN A 722 10.12 8.04 -12.75
N LEU A 723 11.44 8.27 -12.63
CA LEU A 723 12.36 7.34 -11.97
C LEU A 723 12.09 7.23 -10.46
N TYR A 724 11.54 8.27 -9.84
CA TYR A 724 11.41 8.35 -8.39
C TYR A 724 10.09 7.82 -7.81
N GLN A 725 8.99 7.69 -8.57
CA GLN A 725 7.67 7.24 -8.05
C GLN A 725 7.72 5.99 -7.13
N PRO A 726 6.95 5.94 -6.03
CA PRO A 726 7.05 4.91 -5.00
C PRO A 726 6.58 3.52 -5.45
N TYR A 727 7.31 2.49 -5.00
CA TYR A 727 6.96 1.07 -5.15
C TYR A 727 6.27 0.61 -3.87
N ASP A 728 5.03 0.13 -3.97
CA ASP A 728 4.35 -0.58 -2.90
C ASP A 728 4.76 -2.07 -2.93
N PRO A 729 5.44 -2.60 -1.89
CA PRO A 729 5.83 -4.01 -1.82
C PRO A 729 4.65 -4.98 -1.86
N ASN A 730 3.43 -4.53 -1.58
CA ASN A 730 2.24 -5.37 -1.49
C ASN A 730 1.53 -5.58 -2.84
N THR A 731 1.90 -4.88 -3.91
CA THR A 731 1.22 -4.94 -5.22
C THR A 731 1.69 -6.12 -6.11
N LEU A 732 2.07 -7.25 -5.52
CA LEU A 732 2.56 -8.44 -6.22
C LEU A 732 1.46 -9.43 -6.65
N ASN A 733 0.25 -8.95 -6.88
CA ASN A 733 -0.85 -9.74 -7.44
C ASN A 733 -1.11 -9.34 -8.91
N GLY A 734 -0.40 -10.01 -9.83
CA GLY A 734 -0.80 -10.21 -11.22
C GLY A 734 -0.79 -9.00 -12.16
N THR A 735 0.36 -8.69 -12.78
CA THR A 735 0.58 -8.19 -14.18
C THR A 735 1.95 -7.49 -14.35
N ASN A 736 3.04 -8.09 -13.85
CA ASN A 736 4.33 -7.38 -13.66
C ASN A 736 5.34 -7.38 -14.82
N MET A 737 5.01 -7.85 -16.02
CA MET A 737 5.93 -7.71 -17.17
C MET A 737 5.98 -6.28 -17.72
N ASN A 738 4.86 -5.55 -17.73
CA ASN A 738 4.82 -4.20 -18.31
C ASN A 738 5.53 -3.14 -17.44
N ILE A 739 5.39 -3.21 -16.11
CA ILE A 739 5.99 -2.23 -15.18
C ILE A 739 7.52 -2.35 -15.15
N LYS A 740 8.06 -3.58 -15.18
CA LYS A 740 9.50 -3.83 -15.24
C LYS A 740 10.12 -3.36 -16.56
N THR A 741 9.41 -3.54 -17.67
CA THR A 741 9.86 -3.10 -19.00
C THR A 741 9.85 -1.56 -19.09
N GLU A 742 8.84 -0.92 -18.50
CA GLU A 742 8.74 0.54 -18.46
C GLU A 742 9.86 1.16 -17.60
N LYS A 743 10.16 0.59 -16.43
CA LYS A 743 11.24 1.09 -15.57
C LYS A 743 12.62 0.98 -16.21
N ASN A 744 12.93 -0.17 -16.83
CA ASN A 744 14.17 -0.34 -17.57
C ASN A 744 14.26 0.64 -18.76
N ARG A 745 13.11 1.02 -19.36
CA ARG A 745 13.07 2.06 -20.40
C ARG A 745 13.41 3.43 -19.80
N ILE A 746 12.78 3.82 -18.70
CA ILE A 746 13.00 5.11 -18.04
C ILE A 746 14.47 5.26 -17.59
N GLU A 747 15.07 4.21 -17.00
CA GLU A 747 16.51 4.22 -16.63
C GLU A 747 17.41 4.44 -17.84
N LYS A 748 17.13 3.78 -18.96
CA LYS A 748 17.88 3.94 -20.21
C LYS A 748 17.68 5.33 -20.83
N ASP A 749 16.45 5.85 -20.77
CA ASP A 749 16.09 7.18 -21.25
C ASP A 749 16.81 8.26 -20.44
N PHE A 750 16.97 8.07 -19.12
CA PHE A 750 17.71 8.98 -18.24
C PHE A 750 19.22 9.02 -18.53
N VAL A 751 19.86 7.85 -18.73
CA VAL A 751 21.28 7.79 -19.15
C VAL A 751 21.47 8.50 -20.49
N THR A 752 20.58 8.26 -21.44
CA THR A 752 20.61 8.91 -22.77
C THR A 752 20.43 10.44 -22.65
N LEU A 753 19.57 10.89 -21.74
CA LEU A 753 19.38 12.31 -21.46
C LEU A 753 20.65 12.95 -20.86
N LEU A 754 21.33 12.28 -19.93
CA LEU A 754 22.60 12.75 -19.37
C LEU A 754 23.67 12.93 -20.45
N GLU A 755 23.81 11.97 -21.36
CA GLU A 755 24.72 12.08 -22.51
C GLU A 755 24.34 13.27 -23.41
N THR A 756 23.05 13.51 -23.60
CA THR A 756 22.54 14.64 -24.38
C THR A 756 22.85 15.97 -23.72
N ILE A 757 22.69 16.10 -22.40
CA ILE A 757 23.06 17.31 -21.65
C ILE A 757 24.57 17.55 -21.75
N ARG A 758 25.37 16.49 -21.59
CA ARG A 758 26.84 16.54 -21.69
C ARG A 758 27.36 16.84 -23.10
N SER A 759 26.53 16.74 -24.13
CA SER A 759 26.90 17.17 -25.49
C SER A 759 26.78 18.69 -25.71
N LYS A 760 26.21 19.45 -24.76
CA LYS A 760 26.03 20.90 -24.87
C LYS A 760 27.26 21.65 -24.40
N ASN A 761 27.56 22.75 -25.10
CA ASN A 761 28.64 23.66 -24.75
C ASN A 761 28.39 24.25 -23.34
N ASP A 762 29.40 24.18 -22.46
CA ASP A 762 29.38 24.53 -21.03
C ASP A 762 28.74 23.49 -20.08
N PHE A 763 28.30 22.32 -20.59
CA PHE A 763 27.68 21.24 -19.80
C PHE A 763 28.37 19.88 -19.99
N GLU A 764 29.55 19.85 -20.62
CA GLU A 764 30.32 18.63 -20.91
C GLU A 764 30.64 17.81 -19.66
N ARG A 765 30.62 18.47 -18.50
CA ARG A 765 30.85 17.89 -17.18
C ARG A 765 29.63 17.94 -16.27
N PHE A 766 28.42 18.07 -16.82
CA PHE A 766 27.19 18.06 -16.02
C PHE A 766 27.07 16.75 -15.20
N LEU A 767 26.96 16.87 -13.87
CA LEU A 767 27.02 15.74 -12.92
C LEU A 767 28.31 14.91 -13.00
N LEU A 768 29.42 15.51 -13.45
CA LEU A 768 30.76 14.91 -13.38
C LEU A 768 31.64 15.72 -12.42
N PRO A 769 32.70 15.11 -11.86
CA PRO A 769 33.60 15.81 -10.96
C PRO A 769 34.32 17.02 -11.55
N ALA A 770 34.78 17.95 -10.69
CA ALA A 770 35.67 19.03 -11.13
C ALA A 770 36.93 18.45 -11.79
N SER A 771 37.39 19.07 -12.87
CA SER A 771 38.60 18.61 -13.56
C SER A 771 39.85 18.99 -12.77
N LYS A 772 40.97 18.30 -13.03
CA LYS A 772 42.28 18.67 -12.48
C LYS A 772 42.63 20.14 -12.75
N ALA A 773 42.22 20.69 -13.89
CA ALA A 773 42.43 22.09 -14.22
C ALA A 773 41.61 23.02 -13.32
N ASP A 774 40.34 22.69 -13.06
CA ASP A 774 39.47 23.45 -12.16
C ASP A 774 39.98 23.42 -10.72
N MET A 775 40.46 22.27 -10.26
CA MET A 775 41.07 22.11 -8.93
C MET A 775 42.34 22.95 -8.77
N VAL A 776 43.23 22.94 -9.79
CA VAL A 776 44.44 23.77 -9.78
C VAL A 776 44.09 25.26 -9.86
N GLN A 777 43.06 25.63 -10.62
CA GLN A 777 42.56 27.00 -10.67
C GLN A 777 41.97 27.44 -9.31
N ALA A 778 41.28 26.55 -8.61
CA ALA A 778 40.83 26.76 -7.24
C ALA A 778 42.00 26.90 -6.24
N ALA A 779 43.20 26.46 -6.58
CA ALA A 779 44.42 26.64 -5.77
C ALA A 779 45.33 27.78 -6.28
N CYS A 780 44.82 28.70 -7.11
CA CYS A 780 45.62 29.74 -7.76
C CYS A 780 46.25 30.75 -6.80
N GLU A 781 45.54 31.15 -5.74
CA GLU A 781 46.03 32.13 -4.76
C GLU A 781 46.60 31.46 -3.50
N ASP A 782 46.11 30.26 -3.16
CA ASP A 782 46.41 29.58 -1.90
C ASP A 782 46.39 28.06 -2.02
N LYS A 783 46.82 27.36 -0.95
CA LYS A 783 47.05 25.90 -0.96
C LYS A 783 45.81 25.15 -0.47
N ILE A 784 45.39 24.14 -1.23
CA ILE A 784 44.32 23.22 -0.82
C ILE A 784 44.96 21.87 -0.48
N VAL A 785 44.62 21.33 0.69
CA VAL A 785 45.07 20.01 1.16
C VAL A 785 43.85 19.16 1.47
N ILE A 786 43.68 18.05 0.73
CA ILE A 786 42.70 17.03 1.08
C ILE A 786 43.41 15.95 1.90
N VAL A 787 42.96 15.73 3.12
CA VAL A 787 43.50 14.70 4.03
C VAL A 787 42.57 13.49 3.98
N ASN A 788 43.02 12.41 3.37
CA ASN A 788 42.27 11.17 3.22
C ASN A 788 42.73 10.13 4.25
N LEU A 789 41.84 9.78 5.20
CA LEU A 789 42.10 8.75 6.20
C LEU A 789 41.22 7.53 5.93
N SER A 790 41.83 6.47 5.39
CA SER A 790 41.18 5.18 5.08
C SER A 790 41.92 4.02 5.77
N VAL A 791 41.21 2.92 6.01
CA VAL A 791 41.77 1.65 6.51
C VAL A 791 42.77 1.00 5.56
N PHE A 792 42.72 1.35 4.26
CA PHE A 792 43.64 0.83 3.24
C PHE A 792 44.95 1.61 3.20
N ARG A 793 44.87 2.95 3.20
CA ARG A 793 46.00 3.88 3.10
C ARG A 793 45.59 5.27 3.56
N CYS A 794 46.52 6.02 4.13
CA CYS A 794 46.32 7.43 4.51
C CYS A 794 47.21 8.35 3.67
N ASP A 795 46.61 9.41 3.13
CA ASP A 795 47.25 10.31 2.17
C ASP A 795 46.86 11.77 2.37
N ALA A 796 47.76 12.69 2.03
CA ALA A 796 47.46 14.10 1.82
C ALA A 796 47.61 14.46 0.33
N LEU A 797 46.51 14.85 -0.30
CA LEU A 797 46.50 15.36 -1.67
C LEU A 797 46.70 16.88 -1.63
N ILE A 798 47.87 17.32 -2.09
CA ILE A 798 48.27 18.73 -2.10
C ILE A 798 47.99 19.30 -3.49
N ILE A 799 47.21 20.38 -3.54
CA ILE A 799 46.83 21.09 -4.76
C ILE A 799 47.44 22.49 -4.72
N GLU A 800 48.24 22.81 -5.74
CA GLU A 800 48.89 24.10 -5.92
C GLU A 800 48.77 24.56 -7.37
N LYS A 801 49.07 25.84 -7.62
CA LYS A 801 49.19 26.39 -8.98
C LYS A 801 50.10 25.59 -9.92
N SER A 802 51.13 24.92 -9.38
CA SER A 802 52.08 24.08 -10.14
C SER A 802 51.52 22.70 -10.50
N GLY A 803 50.44 22.26 -9.85
CA GLY A 803 49.82 20.95 -10.07
C GLY A 803 49.34 20.29 -8.78
N LEU A 804 49.06 19.00 -8.91
CA LEU A 804 48.56 18.14 -7.84
C LEU A 804 49.62 17.07 -7.51
N ARG A 805 49.92 16.88 -6.23
CA ARG A 805 50.82 15.82 -5.74
C ARG A 805 50.23 15.09 -4.55
N VAL A 806 50.55 13.81 -4.41
CA VAL A 806 50.14 12.97 -3.27
C VAL A 806 51.31 12.83 -2.31
N LEU A 807 51.05 13.05 -1.03
CA LEU A 807 51.96 12.77 0.07
C LEU A 807 51.39 11.61 0.87
N GLU A 808 52.07 10.47 0.88
CA GLU A 808 51.71 9.35 1.75
C GLU A 808 51.98 9.74 3.21
N LEU A 809 51.09 9.36 4.13
CA LEU A 809 51.19 9.61 5.57
C LEU A 809 51.49 8.31 6.34
N PRO A 810 52.71 7.75 6.23
CA PRO A 810 53.01 6.37 6.65
C PRO A 810 53.09 6.15 8.17
N TYR A 811 53.13 7.24 8.95
CA TYR A 811 53.26 7.16 10.41
C TYR A 811 51.91 6.89 11.12
N ILE A 812 50.80 6.96 10.38
CA ILE A 812 49.49 6.52 10.85
C ILE A 812 49.42 5.00 10.74
N SER A 813 49.83 4.29 11.80
CA SER A 813 49.77 2.82 11.80
C SER A 813 48.32 2.32 11.71
N GLN A 814 48.08 1.21 10.99
CA GLN A 814 46.77 0.54 10.94
C GLN A 814 46.21 0.23 12.35
N GLY A 815 47.12 -0.05 13.29
CA GLY A 815 46.80 -0.21 14.72
C GLY A 815 46.36 1.08 15.41
N ALA A 816 46.94 2.24 15.08
CA ALA A 816 46.52 3.54 15.62
C ALA A 816 45.13 3.95 15.11
N LEU A 817 44.80 3.71 13.83
CA LEU A 817 43.43 3.93 13.33
C LEU A 817 42.43 3.01 14.03
N SER A 818 42.81 1.74 14.24
CA SER A 818 41.98 0.74 14.93
C SER A 818 41.80 1.05 16.42
N GLU A 819 42.85 1.49 17.12
CA GLU A 819 42.78 1.97 18.51
C GLU A 819 41.97 3.27 18.63
N LEU A 820 42.08 4.18 17.65
CA LEU A 820 41.23 5.38 17.56
C LEU A 820 39.75 5.00 17.33
N LEU A 821 39.46 3.92 16.61
CA LEU A 821 38.10 3.42 16.36
C LEU A 821 37.52 2.60 17.53
N LEU A 822 38.36 1.87 18.28
CA LEU A 822 37.95 0.96 19.37
C LEU A 822 37.95 1.60 20.76
N ILE A 823 38.74 2.66 20.98
CA ILE A 823 38.88 3.28 22.29
C ILE A 823 38.05 4.55 22.36
N GLU A 824 37.30 4.71 23.45
CA GLU A 824 36.63 5.94 23.91
C GLU A 824 37.62 7.11 24.19
N ARG A 825 38.75 7.22 23.46
CA ARG A 825 39.66 8.38 23.50
C ARG A 825 39.03 9.65 22.93
N PHE A 826 37.84 9.57 22.34
CA PHE A 826 37.09 10.72 21.83
C PHE A 826 36.53 11.65 22.91
N ASN A 827 36.61 11.30 24.20
CA ASN A 827 36.28 12.24 25.26
C ASN A 827 37.39 13.30 25.48
N ASP A 828 38.54 13.21 24.80
CA ASP A 828 39.71 14.05 25.08
C ASP A 828 40.47 14.53 23.83
N ILE A 829 39.72 14.92 22.78
CA ILE A 829 40.26 15.46 21.51
C ILE A 829 40.98 16.80 21.73
N GLU A 830 40.59 17.53 22.77
CA GLU A 830 41.20 18.80 23.20
C GLU A 830 42.52 18.63 23.96
N SER A 831 42.92 17.38 24.27
CA SER A 831 44.16 17.14 25.00
C SER A 831 45.40 17.56 24.21
N PRO A 832 46.41 18.16 24.87
CA PRO A 832 47.70 18.48 24.24
C PRO A 832 48.38 17.27 23.57
N GLY A 833 48.12 16.06 24.07
CA GLY A 833 48.61 14.81 23.47
C GLY A 833 48.02 14.52 22.09
N THR A 834 46.70 14.71 21.91
CA THR A 834 46.04 14.58 20.61
C THR A 834 46.52 15.64 19.61
N LEU A 835 46.70 16.89 20.05
CA LEU A 835 47.23 17.97 19.21
C LEU A 835 48.67 17.71 18.76
N ALA A 836 49.51 17.15 19.64
CA ALA A 836 50.88 16.75 19.32
C ALA A 836 50.91 15.59 18.32
N TRP A 837 50.02 14.60 18.47
CA TRP A 837 49.88 13.50 17.52
C TRP A 837 49.46 13.98 16.13
N LEU A 838 48.42 14.83 16.05
CA LEU A 838 47.97 15.44 14.80
C LEU A 838 49.08 16.22 14.11
N TRP A 839 49.91 16.90 14.91
CA TRP A 839 51.06 17.63 14.40
C TRP A 839 52.11 16.71 13.82
N ASP A 840 52.58 15.73 14.59
CA ASP A 840 53.70 14.86 14.21
C ASP A 840 53.36 13.97 13.00
N ASP A 841 52.14 13.41 12.95
CA ASP A 841 51.76 12.38 11.98
C ASP A 841 50.97 12.91 10.77
N ILE A 842 50.36 14.10 10.85
CA ILE A 842 49.54 14.67 9.75
C ILE A 842 50.03 16.06 9.33
N VAL A 843 49.97 17.05 10.23
CA VAL A 843 50.08 18.46 9.81
C VAL A 843 51.53 18.87 9.53
N CYS A 844 52.50 18.48 10.35
CA CYS A 844 53.91 18.82 10.14
C CYS A 844 54.45 18.26 8.80
N PRO A 845 54.25 16.97 8.45
CA PRO A 845 54.65 16.45 7.14
C PRO A 845 54.04 17.22 5.96
N VAL A 846 52.78 17.62 6.07
CA VAL A 846 52.09 18.40 5.03
C VAL A 846 52.67 19.82 4.92
N LEU A 847 52.84 20.51 6.04
CA LEU A 847 53.37 21.88 6.04
C LEU A 847 54.83 21.91 5.58
N ASP A 848 55.64 20.94 5.98
CA ASP A 848 57.03 20.80 5.50
C ASP A 848 57.06 20.53 4.00
N ALA A 849 56.16 19.69 3.46
CA ALA A 849 56.02 19.47 2.02
C ALA A 849 55.58 20.74 1.28
N LEU A 850 54.78 21.61 1.91
CA LEU A 850 54.40 22.93 1.37
C LEU A 850 55.51 23.99 1.50
N GLY A 851 56.58 23.71 2.25
CA GLY A 851 57.67 24.64 2.52
C GLY A 851 57.39 25.62 3.66
N PHE A 852 56.35 25.39 4.46
CA PHE A 852 55.99 26.21 5.63
C PHE A 852 56.64 25.60 6.89
N THR A 853 57.94 25.81 7.05
CA THR A 853 58.76 25.21 8.12
C THR A 853 58.99 26.12 9.32
N GLU A 854 58.81 27.45 9.16
CA GLU A 854 59.12 28.47 10.17
C GLU A 854 57.97 29.47 10.30
N THR A 855 57.94 30.21 11.41
CA THR A 855 56.94 31.26 11.64
C THR A 855 57.17 32.46 10.71
N PRO A 856 56.15 32.90 9.95
CA PRO A 856 56.26 34.06 9.08
C PRO A 856 56.66 35.33 9.84
N SER A 857 57.45 36.20 9.21
CA SER A 857 57.81 37.49 9.79
C SER A 857 56.58 38.40 9.85
N LYS A 858 56.54 39.33 10.82
CA LYS A 858 55.41 40.27 11.00
C LYS A 858 55.10 41.16 9.79
N GLU A 859 56.05 41.30 8.87
CA GLU A 859 55.93 42.12 7.65
C GLU A 859 55.54 41.30 6.42
N SER A 860 55.52 39.97 6.51
CA SER A 860 55.18 39.06 5.42
C SER A 860 53.70 38.66 5.42
N LYS A 861 53.12 38.43 4.22
CA LYS A 861 51.77 37.85 4.09
C LYS A 861 51.79 36.44 4.67
N TRP A 862 50.90 36.15 5.61
CA TRP A 862 50.77 34.81 6.17
C TRP A 862 50.27 33.83 5.11
N PRO A 863 50.88 32.64 4.97
CA PRO A 863 50.37 31.61 4.08
C PRO A 863 49.03 31.06 4.58
N HIS A 864 48.12 30.79 3.66
CA HIS A 864 46.79 30.26 3.95
C HIS A 864 46.64 28.85 3.37
N VAL A 865 46.15 27.93 4.19
CA VAL A 865 45.85 26.54 3.83
C VAL A 865 44.37 26.24 4.04
N TRP A 866 43.73 25.69 3.01
CA TRP A 866 42.40 25.06 3.10
C TRP A 866 42.54 23.57 3.37
N TRP A 867 42.00 23.14 4.50
CA TRP A 867 41.93 21.75 4.90
C TRP A 867 40.59 21.15 4.45
N ILE A 868 40.65 20.10 3.64
CA ILE A 868 39.49 19.29 3.26
C ILE A 868 39.66 17.90 3.90
N PRO A 869 39.10 17.71 5.09
CA PRO A 869 39.15 16.43 5.79
C PRO A 869 38.22 15.39 5.11
N MET A 870 38.71 14.19 4.81
CA MET A 870 37.94 13.09 4.19
C MET A 870 38.16 11.76 4.93
N GLY A 871 37.13 10.93 5.06
CA GLY A 871 37.22 9.59 5.66
C GLY A 871 36.88 9.49 7.15
N LEU A 872 37.23 8.35 7.75
CA LEU A 872 36.62 7.78 8.97
C LEU A 872 36.69 8.64 10.25
N LEU A 873 37.51 9.70 10.29
CA LEU A 873 37.85 10.41 11.53
C LEU A 873 37.90 11.93 11.40
N THR A 874 37.71 12.46 10.19
CA THR A 874 38.41 13.70 9.83
C THR A 874 37.63 14.99 10.20
N GLU A 875 36.31 14.90 10.42
CA GLU A 875 35.47 16.04 10.85
C GLU A 875 35.63 16.43 12.32
N LYS A 876 36.27 15.59 13.14
CA LYS A 876 36.50 15.85 14.57
C LYS A 876 37.93 16.32 14.88
N LEU A 877 38.82 16.40 13.89
CA LEU A 877 40.24 16.68 14.11
C LEU A 877 40.53 18.18 13.97
N PRO A 878 40.99 18.87 15.04
CA PRO A 878 41.35 20.27 14.97
C PRO A 878 42.74 20.45 14.33
N LEU A 879 42.87 20.13 13.03
CA LEU A 879 44.10 20.32 12.21
C LEU A 879 44.69 21.73 12.35
N HIS A 880 43.82 22.76 12.43
CA HIS A 880 44.22 24.15 12.65
C HIS A 880 44.88 24.40 14.03
N ALA A 881 44.61 23.54 15.01
CA ALA A 881 45.15 23.62 16.37
C ALA A 881 46.26 22.60 16.63
N ALA A 882 46.62 21.74 15.67
CA ALA A 882 47.68 20.75 15.85
C ALA A 882 49.01 21.43 16.23
N GLY A 883 49.71 20.88 17.23
CA GLY A 883 51.03 21.40 17.61
C GLY A 883 51.49 21.07 19.02
N HIS A 884 52.79 21.25 19.25
CA HIS A 884 53.42 21.20 20.57
C HIS A 884 53.37 22.58 21.26
N HIS A 885 52.17 23.03 21.65
CA HIS A 885 51.94 24.40 22.15
C HIS A 885 52.78 24.80 23.38
N LEU A 886 53.03 23.87 24.29
CA LEU A 886 53.77 24.12 25.53
C LEU A 886 55.30 24.25 25.31
N ARG A 887 55.83 23.90 24.13
CA ARG A 887 57.28 23.96 23.86
C ARG A 887 57.77 25.33 23.39
N ARG A 888 56.86 26.24 23.01
CA ARG A 888 57.16 27.56 22.40
C ARG A 888 58.19 27.50 21.25
N SER A 889 58.23 26.39 20.51
CA SER A 889 59.20 26.12 19.43
C SER A 889 58.75 26.59 18.04
N GLY A 890 57.50 27.08 17.90
CA GLY A 890 56.87 27.34 16.60
C GLY A 890 56.41 26.05 15.88
N GLU A 891 56.45 24.91 16.57
CA GLU A 891 55.96 23.61 16.09
C GLU A 891 54.44 23.49 16.28
N THR A 892 53.70 24.45 15.70
CA THR A 892 52.22 24.44 15.73
C THR A 892 51.66 24.99 14.41
N THR A 893 50.47 24.54 14.03
CA THR A 893 49.79 25.03 12.83
C THR A 893 49.54 26.53 12.91
N LEU A 894 49.09 27.01 14.09
CA LEU A 894 48.82 28.41 14.37
C LEU A 894 50.05 29.32 14.23
N ASP A 895 51.27 28.79 14.39
CA ASP A 895 52.48 29.58 14.23
C ASP A 895 53.06 29.53 12.82
N ARG A 896 52.45 28.77 11.89
CA ARG A 896 52.95 28.61 10.52
C ARG A 896 51.99 29.05 9.43
N VAL A 897 50.68 28.79 9.58
CA VAL A 897 49.68 29.07 8.53
C VAL A 897 48.36 29.57 9.12
N VAL A 898 47.65 30.40 8.34
CA VAL A 898 46.21 30.62 8.54
C VAL A 898 45.48 29.40 8.00
N SER A 899 44.53 28.86 8.78
CA SER A 899 43.79 27.64 8.41
C SER A 899 42.33 27.94 8.13
N SER A 900 41.76 27.27 7.14
CA SER A 900 40.31 27.27 6.87
C SER A 900 39.87 25.90 6.43
N TYR A 901 38.60 25.58 6.61
CA TYR A 901 38.03 24.29 6.27
C TYR A 901 37.06 24.42 5.11
N ALA A 902 37.02 23.39 4.27
CA ALA A 902 36.04 23.25 3.22
C ALA A 902 35.58 21.79 3.14
N THR A 903 34.33 21.59 2.76
CA THR A 903 33.73 20.26 2.60
C THR A 903 34.15 19.58 1.30
N SER A 904 34.52 20.36 0.28
CA SER A 904 35.02 19.85 -0.99
C SER A 904 35.78 20.94 -1.75
N VAL A 905 36.52 20.56 -2.79
CA VAL A 905 37.13 21.54 -3.70
C VAL A 905 36.04 22.34 -4.43
N ASN A 906 34.89 21.71 -4.68
CA ASN A 906 33.74 22.36 -5.30
C ASN A 906 33.19 23.48 -4.41
N SER A 907 33.09 23.32 -3.08
CA SER A 907 32.61 24.42 -2.23
C SER A 907 33.54 25.64 -2.27
N ILE A 908 34.86 25.42 -2.44
CA ILE A 908 35.82 26.50 -2.68
C ILE A 908 35.60 27.16 -4.05
N ILE A 909 35.42 26.38 -5.11
CA ILE A 909 35.16 26.90 -6.47
C ILE A 909 33.90 27.77 -6.47
N HIS A 910 32.78 27.27 -5.92
CA HIS A 910 31.51 28.01 -5.88
C HIS A 910 31.63 29.28 -5.04
N GLY A 911 32.30 29.21 -3.87
CA GLY A 911 32.52 30.39 -3.05
C GLY A 911 33.29 31.48 -3.80
N ARG A 912 34.31 31.12 -4.60
CA ARG A 912 35.09 32.08 -5.43
C ARG A 912 34.33 32.63 -6.62
N GLN A 913 33.41 31.87 -7.20
CA GLN A 913 32.58 32.33 -8.33
C GLN A 913 31.58 33.42 -7.92
N ARG A 914 31.19 33.48 -6.63
CA ARG A 914 30.32 34.54 -6.11
C ARG A 914 31.08 35.87 -6.04
N GLN A 915 30.45 36.97 -6.46
CA GLN A 915 31.02 38.31 -6.31
C GLN A 915 31.00 38.73 -4.84
N ALA A 916 32.13 39.27 -4.34
CA ALA A 916 32.18 39.88 -3.02
C ALA A 916 31.29 41.15 -3.00
N PRO A 917 30.62 41.46 -1.87
CA PRO A 917 29.75 42.63 -1.78
C PRO A 917 30.54 43.91 -2.07
N THR A 918 30.04 44.74 -2.98
CA THR A 918 30.56 46.10 -3.18
C THR A 918 30.09 47.00 -2.03
N LEU A 919 31.03 47.68 -1.35
CA LEU A 919 30.83 48.57 -0.18
C LEU A 919 30.07 49.88 -0.50
N SER A 920 29.14 49.88 -1.46
CA SER A 920 28.38 51.07 -1.86
C SER A 920 27.17 51.38 -0.96
N GLU A 921 26.78 50.47 -0.06
CA GLU A 921 25.62 50.59 0.83
C GLU A 921 25.98 50.17 2.28
N PRO A 922 25.23 50.64 3.29
CA PRO A 922 25.45 50.21 4.68
C PRO A 922 25.21 48.70 4.83
N ILE A 923 26.07 48.04 5.62
CA ILE A 923 26.05 46.59 5.77
C ILE A 923 24.83 46.16 6.58
N ASN A 924 24.02 45.23 6.06
CA ASN A 924 22.90 44.66 6.81
C ASN A 924 23.42 43.59 7.80
N LEU A 925 23.51 43.98 9.07
CA LEU A 925 23.92 43.11 10.18
C LEU A 925 22.67 42.61 10.91
N VAL A 926 22.52 41.28 11.00
CA VAL A 926 21.49 40.63 11.80
C VAL A 926 22.17 39.99 13.02
N THR A 927 21.81 40.43 14.22
CA THR A 927 22.32 39.84 15.47
C THR A 927 21.19 39.23 16.30
N VAL A 928 21.38 38.00 16.75
CA VAL A 928 20.44 37.28 17.62
C VAL A 928 21.20 36.81 18.87
N ALA A 929 20.69 37.18 20.05
CA ALA A 929 21.22 36.72 21.33
C ALA A 929 20.16 35.93 22.11
N MET A 930 20.57 34.79 22.66
CA MET A 930 19.74 33.88 23.45
C MET A 930 20.36 33.68 24.84
N GLU A 931 20.14 34.65 25.74
CA GLU A 931 20.63 34.57 27.13
C GLU A 931 19.89 33.51 27.95
N GLU A 932 18.57 33.43 27.79
CA GLU A 932 17.70 32.43 28.41
C GLU A 932 17.12 31.53 27.31
N THR A 933 17.34 30.22 27.43
CA THR A 933 16.79 29.20 26.52
C THR A 933 16.21 28.05 27.35
N ASP A 934 14.93 27.74 27.15
CA ASP A 934 14.22 26.74 27.95
C ASP A 934 14.92 25.37 27.91
N GLY A 935 15.18 24.79 29.08
CA GLY A 935 15.83 23.48 29.22
C GLY A 935 17.36 23.48 29.06
N GLN A 936 17.98 24.63 28.79
CA GLN A 936 19.43 24.77 28.61
C GLN A 936 20.07 25.63 29.71
N THR A 937 21.41 25.69 29.75
CA THR A 937 22.14 26.58 30.66
C THR A 937 22.07 28.04 30.18
N ASN A 938 22.00 29.00 31.11
CA ASN A 938 21.95 30.41 30.75
C ASN A 938 23.32 30.90 30.21
N LEU A 939 23.26 31.65 29.10
CA LEU A 939 24.41 32.30 28.46
C LEU A 939 24.39 33.80 28.78
N ILE A 940 24.79 34.14 30.01
CA ILE A 940 24.73 35.50 30.58
C ILE A 940 25.55 36.54 29.81
N HIS A 941 26.42 36.12 28.90
CA HIS A 941 27.25 36.99 28.07
C HIS A 941 26.80 37.07 26.60
N ALA A 942 25.79 36.31 26.17
CA ALA A 942 25.27 36.37 24.80
C ALA A 942 24.81 37.79 24.38
N GLN A 943 24.13 38.51 25.28
CA GLN A 943 23.72 39.90 25.01
C GLN A 943 24.94 40.85 24.95
N ARG A 944 25.92 40.62 25.83
CA ARG A 944 27.17 41.39 25.88
C ARG A 944 28.01 41.18 24.61
N GLU A 945 27.99 39.99 24.02
CA GLU A 945 28.66 39.66 22.76
C GLU A 945 28.11 40.53 21.62
N ILE A 946 26.80 40.50 21.39
CA ILE A 946 26.18 41.25 20.28
C ILE A 946 26.27 42.77 20.45
N ASP A 947 26.24 43.26 21.70
CA ASP A 947 26.43 44.68 22.00
C ASP A 947 27.88 45.11 21.74
N ALA A 948 28.86 44.26 22.05
CA ALA A 948 30.25 44.55 21.77
C ALA A 948 30.54 44.64 20.26
N ILE A 949 29.95 43.76 19.46
CA ILE A 949 30.07 43.79 17.99
C ILE A 949 29.46 45.07 17.44
N SER A 950 28.25 45.42 17.90
CA SER A 950 27.54 46.64 17.50
C SER A 950 28.35 47.92 17.77
N ASN A 951 29.24 47.91 18.77
CA ASN A 951 30.10 49.04 19.11
C ASN A 951 31.42 49.10 18.31
N ILE A 952 31.93 47.97 17.81
CA ILE A 952 33.18 47.91 17.04
C ILE A 952 32.97 48.43 15.62
N LEU A 953 31.80 48.13 15.10
CA LEU A 953 31.32 48.36 13.77
C LEU A 953 30.64 49.74 13.72
N GLU A 954 31.07 50.65 12.85
CA GLU A 954 30.64 52.06 12.90
C GLU A 954 29.13 52.21 12.56
N PRO A 955 28.31 52.87 13.40
CA PRO A 955 26.85 52.94 13.22
C PRO A 955 26.41 53.56 11.90
N GLU A 956 27.22 54.44 11.32
CA GLU A 956 26.94 55.14 10.07
C GLU A 956 27.14 54.23 8.83
N SER A 957 27.78 53.07 9.02
CA SER A 957 28.13 52.12 7.96
C SER A 957 27.29 50.84 7.98
N ILE A 958 26.37 50.68 8.95
CA ILE A 958 25.66 49.41 9.20
C ILE A 958 24.19 49.65 9.52
N ASN A 959 23.34 48.82 8.94
CA ASN A 959 21.96 48.66 9.35
C ASN A 959 21.86 47.43 10.27
N ASN A 960 21.84 47.66 11.59
CA ASN A 960 21.77 46.59 12.58
C ASN A 960 20.31 46.23 12.91
N TYR A 961 19.90 45.02 12.54
CA TYR A 961 18.57 44.49 12.80
C TYR A 961 18.64 43.37 13.84
N ARG A 962 17.81 43.48 14.89
CA ARG A 962 17.66 42.49 15.95
C ARG A 962 16.25 41.90 15.85
N PRO A 963 16.05 40.78 15.11
CA PRO A 963 14.74 40.15 15.02
C PRO A 963 14.31 39.60 16.37
N ALA A 964 13.00 39.40 16.56
CA ALA A 964 12.54 38.58 17.67
C ALA A 964 13.13 37.16 17.50
N PRO A 965 13.60 36.49 18.57
CA PRO A 965 14.25 35.19 18.47
C PRO A 965 13.22 34.06 18.30
N TYR A 966 12.43 34.13 17.24
CA TYR A 966 11.49 33.09 16.79
C TYR A 966 11.88 32.67 15.37
N ARG A 967 11.66 31.38 15.02
CA ARG A 967 12.09 30.81 13.75
C ARG A 967 11.74 31.67 12.53
N ASN A 968 10.48 32.08 12.41
CA ASN A 968 10.00 32.79 11.21
C ASN A 968 10.61 34.20 11.09
N ASP A 969 10.73 34.94 12.20
CA ASP A 969 11.34 36.27 12.22
C ASP A 969 12.83 36.22 11.87
N VAL A 970 13.53 35.21 12.36
CA VAL A 970 14.96 35.00 12.08
C VAL A 970 15.18 34.59 10.61
N LEU A 971 14.39 33.67 10.06
CA LEU A 971 14.50 33.28 8.65
C LEU A 971 14.23 34.47 7.70
N LEU A 972 13.20 35.27 7.97
CA LEU A 972 12.91 36.51 7.23
C LEU A 972 14.08 37.51 7.31
N ALA A 973 14.74 37.63 8.46
CA ALA A 973 15.90 38.48 8.62
C ALA A 973 17.11 37.99 7.80
N ILE A 974 17.32 36.67 7.76
CA ILE A 974 18.43 36.03 7.04
C ILE A 974 18.34 36.29 5.53
N GLU A 975 17.14 36.31 4.93
CA GLU A 975 16.95 36.53 3.49
C GLU A 975 17.58 37.83 2.96
N THR A 976 17.72 38.86 3.81
CA THR A 976 18.20 40.20 3.43
C THR A 976 19.52 40.61 4.09
N CYS A 977 20.12 39.72 4.88
CA CYS A 977 21.33 40.02 5.64
C CYS A 977 22.62 39.83 4.83
N GLN A 978 23.65 40.59 5.18
CA GLN A 978 25.02 40.36 4.71
C GLN A 978 25.88 39.72 5.79
N ILE A 979 25.62 40.06 7.06
CA ILE A 979 26.25 39.42 8.20
C ILE A 979 25.15 38.89 9.11
N PHE A 980 25.20 37.60 9.43
CA PHE A 980 24.37 36.96 10.44
C PHE A 980 25.25 36.59 11.62
N HIS A 981 24.94 37.06 12.82
CA HIS A 981 25.64 36.69 14.04
C HIS A 981 24.64 36.13 15.05
N PHE A 982 24.87 34.90 15.49
CA PHE A 982 24.05 34.20 16.47
C PHE A 982 24.88 33.87 17.70
N ALA A 983 24.44 34.33 18.87
CA ALA A 983 24.99 34.00 20.18
C ALA A 983 23.94 33.25 21.01
N GLY A 984 24.11 31.94 21.18
CA GLY A 984 23.07 31.09 21.74
C GLY A 984 23.44 29.61 21.72
N HIS A 985 22.48 28.73 21.97
CA HIS A 985 22.70 27.28 21.88
C HIS A 985 22.43 26.75 20.48
N GLY A 986 23.26 25.80 20.06
CA GLY A 986 23.04 24.95 18.88
C GLY A 986 22.96 23.50 19.33
N GLU A 987 22.12 22.71 18.67
CA GLU A 987 21.98 21.28 18.94
C GLU A 987 22.15 20.47 17.66
N SER A 988 23.14 19.56 17.67
CA SER A 988 23.34 18.60 16.58
C SER A 988 22.54 17.33 16.83
N HIS A 989 21.59 17.04 15.94
CA HIS A 989 20.72 15.88 16.08
C HIS A 989 21.50 14.57 15.83
N PRO A 990 21.46 13.59 16.75
CA PRO A 990 22.39 12.46 16.76
C PRO A 990 22.30 11.53 15.54
N THR A 991 21.15 11.47 14.89
CA THR A 991 20.88 10.56 13.76
C THR A 991 20.39 11.25 12.49
N ASN A 992 20.14 12.57 12.53
CA ASN A 992 19.51 13.30 11.41
C ASN A 992 20.07 14.72 11.31
N PRO A 993 21.18 14.93 10.58
CA PRO A 993 21.85 16.24 10.53
C PRO A 993 20.98 17.39 10.00
N LEU A 994 19.96 17.10 9.18
CA LEU A 994 18.99 18.10 8.70
C LEU A 994 18.06 18.64 9.80
N GLN A 995 17.94 17.92 10.92
CA GLN A 995 17.19 18.33 12.12
C GLN A 995 18.07 19.02 13.16
N SER A 996 19.36 19.18 12.91
CA SER A 996 20.22 20.02 13.75
C SER A 996 19.68 21.46 13.78
N THR A 997 19.66 22.07 14.95
CA THR A 997 18.82 23.25 15.22
C THR A 997 19.58 24.35 15.93
N LEU A 998 19.33 25.61 15.57
CA LEU A 998 19.65 26.76 16.42
C LEU A 998 18.49 26.98 17.40
N LEU A 999 18.78 26.94 18.71
CA LEU A 999 17.75 26.99 19.74
C LEU A 999 17.27 28.44 19.94
N LEU A 1000 16.16 28.76 19.26
CA LEU A 1000 15.39 30.00 19.41
C LEU A 1000 14.29 29.85 20.47
N ARG A 1001 13.48 30.88 20.75
CA ARG A 1001 12.44 30.79 21.79
C ARG A 1001 11.37 29.73 21.51
N ASP A 1002 11.04 29.48 20.24
CA ASP A 1002 10.05 28.48 19.81
C ASP A 1002 10.67 27.14 19.43
N TRP A 1003 11.90 26.84 19.86
CA TRP A 1003 12.63 25.65 19.40
C TRP A 1003 11.94 24.30 19.66
N GLN A 1004 11.13 24.21 20.72
CA GLN A 1004 10.42 22.98 21.09
C GLN A 1004 9.23 22.67 20.17
N ASP A 1005 8.53 23.71 19.72
CA ASP A 1005 7.32 23.59 18.90
C ASP A 1005 7.59 23.83 17.41
N ASN A 1006 8.57 24.69 17.09
CA ASN A 1006 8.85 25.19 15.75
C ASN A 1006 10.36 25.48 15.57
N PRO A 1007 11.23 24.44 15.53
CA PRO A 1007 12.68 24.60 15.48
C PRO A 1007 13.20 25.22 14.18
N LEU A 1008 14.23 26.07 14.29
CA LEU A 1008 15.04 26.52 13.15
C LEU A 1008 16.08 25.45 12.83
N THR A 1009 15.68 24.50 11.98
CA THR A 1009 16.49 23.36 11.55
C THR A 1009 17.36 23.70 10.33
N VAL A 1010 18.42 22.92 10.13
CA VAL A 1010 19.20 22.92 8.89
C VAL A 1010 18.31 22.78 7.65
N ALA A 1011 17.30 21.91 7.67
CA ALA A 1011 16.36 21.75 6.55
C ALA A 1011 15.64 23.07 6.23
N SER A 1012 15.11 23.75 7.26
CA SER A 1012 14.40 25.02 7.07
C SER A 1012 15.30 26.14 6.53
N LEU A 1013 16.57 26.14 6.91
CA LEU A 1013 17.56 27.09 6.41
C LEU A 1013 17.85 26.87 4.92
N LEU A 1014 18.05 25.61 4.50
CA LEU A 1014 18.33 25.27 3.09
C LEU A 1014 17.15 25.51 2.14
N GLU A 1015 15.92 25.51 2.67
CA GLU A 1015 14.72 25.89 1.92
C GLU A 1015 14.55 27.42 1.76
N THR A 1016 15.32 28.22 2.51
CA THR A 1016 15.24 29.67 2.50
C THR A 1016 16.07 30.25 1.34
N ASN A 1017 15.52 31.21 0.59
CA ASN A 1017 16.21 31.79 -0.57
C ASN A 1017 17.17 32.92 -0.15
N VAL A 1018 18.34 32.58 0.38
CA VAL A 1018 19.34 33.56 0.86
C VAL A 1018 20.15 34.19 -0.28
N ASN A 1019 20.08 33.66 -1.50
CA ASN A 1019 20.95 34.08 -2.61
C ASN A 1019 20.66 35.50 -3.14
N SER A 1020 19.51 36.11 -2.81
CA SER A 1020 19.13 37.44 -3.30
C SER A 1020 19.94 38.60 -2.69
N SER A 1021 20.58 38.41 -1.54
CA SER A 1021 21.19 39.49 -0.75
C SER A 1021 22.73 39.47 -0.66
N GLN A 1022 23.39 38.54 -1.38
CA GLN A 1022 24.85 38.33 -1.32
C GLN A 1022 25.38 38.17 0.12
N PRO A 1023 24.88 37.18 0.89
CA PRO A 1023 25.31 36.95 2.27
C PRO A 1023 26.82 36.69 2.37
N PHE A 1024 27.50 37.43 3.25
CA PHE A 1024 28.95 37.44 3.35
C PHE A 1024 29.48 36.59 4.52
N LEU A 1025 29.02 36.82 5.76
CA LEU A 1025 29.53 36.15 6.95
C LEU A 1025 28.39 35.64 7.85
N ALA A 1026 28.39 34.34 8.17
CA ALA A 1026 27.64 33.79 9.29
C ALA A 1026 28.61 33.51 10.46
N TYR A 1027 28.40 34.16 11.61
CA TYR A 1027 29.16 33.92 12.82
C TYR A 1027 28.26 33.21 13.83
N LEU A 1028 28.55 31.93 14.08
CA LEU A 1028 27.78 31.06 14.95
C LEU A 1028 28.54 30.89 16.28
N SER A 1029 28.27 31.79 17.23
CA SER A 1029 28.68 31.68 18.62
C SER A 1029 27.74 30.72 19.35
N ALA A 1030 27.70 29.47 18.87
CA ALA A 1030 26.79 28.44 19.35
C ALA A 1030 27.49 27.11 19.56
N CYS A 1031 27.21 26.47 20.69
CA CYS A 1031 27.77 25.17 21.07
C CYS A 1031 27.65 24.16 19.94
N GLY A 1032 28.78 23.57 19.53
CA GLY A 1032 28.80 22.47 18.56
C GLY A 1032 28.25 22.80 17.17
N SER A 1033 28.25 24.07 16.76
CA SER A 1033 27.77 24.50 15.42
C SER A 1033 28.56 23.89 14.24
N GLY A 1034 29.77 23.41 14.49
CA GLY A 1034 30.61 22.61 13.61
C GLY A 1034 30.70 21.13 13.99
N GLN A 1035 29.90 20.65 14.93
CA GLN A 1035 29.96 19.29 15.47
C GLN A 1035 28.97 18.34 14.77
N THR A 1036 29.46 17.16 14.36
CA THR A 1036 28.64 16.04 13.91
C THR A 1036 28.63 14.96 15.00
N THR A 1037 27.46 14.68 15.60
CA THR A 1037 27.29 13.61 16.60
C THR A 1037 27.02 12.25 15.95
N TYR A 1038 26.69 12.23 14.67
CA TYR A 1038 26.38 11.03 13.90
C TYR A 1038 27.66 10.31 13.43
N ARG A 1039 27.84 9.05 13.85
CA ARG A 1039 29.03 8.23 13.55
C ARG A 1039 29.11 7.73 12.10
N GLU A 1040 28.00 7.76 11.36
CA GLU A 1040 27.88 7.06 10.08
C GLU A 1040 27.82 8.00 8.86
N SER A 1041 27.96 9.32 9.00
CA SER A 1041 28.07 10.27 7.88
C SER A 1041 29.48 10.87 7.84
N LEU A 1042 30.41 10.16 7.20
CA LEU A 1042 31.85 10.44 7.17
C LEU A 1042 32.34 11.18 5.93
N ASP A 1043 31.54 11.24 4.86
CA ASP A 1043 31.82 12.06 3.67
C ASP A 1043 30.65 13.04 3.46
N GLU A 1044 30.96 14.35 3.44
CA GLU A 1044 30.01 15.47 3.26
C GLU A 1044 28.94 15.64 4.37
N SER A 1045 29.29 15.62 5.67
CA SER A 1045 28.28 15.84 6.69
C SER A 1045 27.69 17.27 6.67
N ILE A 1046 26.37 17.36 6.84
CA ILE A 1046 25.64 18.62 6.92
C ILE A 1046 25.51 19.01 8.40
N HIS A 1047 26.47 19.77 8.93
CA HIS A 1047 26.36 20.43 10.24
C HIS A 1047 25.91 21.89 10.08
N LEU A 1048 25.55 22.57 11.18
CA LEU A 1048 25.00 23.94 11.14
C LEU A 1048 25.90 24.91 10.36
N ALA A 1049 27.21 24.94 10.62
CA ALA A 1049 28.13 25.83 9.90
C ALA A 1049 28.19 25.54 8.37
N ASN A 1050 28.22 24.27 7.95
CA ASN A 1050 28.17 23.91 6.52
C ASN A 1050 26.79 24.24 5.90
N ALA A 1051 25.71 24.11 6.66
CA ALA A 1051 24.37 24.48 6.20
C ALA A 1051 24.27 25.97 5.84
N PHE A 1052 24.90 26.87 6.61
CA PHE A 1052 24.97 28.30 6.25
C PHE A 1052 25.79 28.54 4.98
N GLN A 1053 26.88 27.79 4.76
CA GLN A 1053 27.66 27.89 3.53
C GLN A 1053 26.84 27.43 2.30
N LEU A 1054 26.13 26.30 2.43
CA LEU A 1054 25.21 25.77 1.42
C LEU A 1054 24.04 26.71 1.14
N ALA A 1055 23.48 27.34 2.18
CA ALA A 1055 22.38 28.30 2.08
C ALA A 1055 22.77 29.58 1.33
N GLY A 1056 24.06 29.95 1.33
CA GLY A 1056 24.55 31.06 0.50
C GLY A 1056 25.72 31.85 1.07
N PHE A 1057 26.02 31.73 2.37
CA PHE A 1057 27.05 32.54 3.02
C PHE A 1057 28.45 32.21 2.48
N ARG A 1058 29.23 33.25 2.16
CA ARG A 1058 30.61 33.11 1.66
C ARG A 1058 31.57 32.59 2.73
N HIS A 1059 31.44 33.12 3.95
CA HIS A 1059 32.21 32.75 5.12
C HIS A 1059 31.31 32.31 6.25
N VAL A 1060 31.76 31.31 7.00
CA VAL A 1060 31.12 30.88 8.24
C VAL A 1060 32.18 30.69 9.32
N ILE A 1061 31.97 31.28 10.49
CA ILE A 1061 32.76 31.00 11.69
C ILE A 1061 31.85 30.22 12.64
N GLY A 1062 32.32 29.07 13.12
CA GLY A 1062 31.60 28.23 14.07
C GLY A 1062 32.54 27.51 15.03
N THR A 1063 31.99 26.65 15.87
CA THR A 1063 32.72 25.93 16.91
C THR A 1063 32.57 24.41 16.78
N LEU A 1064 33.66 23.65 16.86
CA LEU A 1064 33.64 22.18 16.75
C LEU A 1064 32.97 21.48 17.94
N TRP A 1065 32.89 22.15 19.10
CA TRP A 1065 32.21 21.70 20.32
C TRP A 1065 31.79 22.87 21.20
N SER A 1066 31.19 22.59 22.35
CA SER A 1066 30.75 23.60 23.32
C SER A 1066 31.91 24.50 23.79
N VAL A 1067 31.65 25.79 23.87
CA VAL A 1067 32.62 26.83 24.24
C VAL A 1067 32.17 27.59 25.47
N ASP A 1068 33.12 28.19 26.18
CA ASP A 1068 32.85 29.07 27.31
C ASP A 1068 32.25 30.41 26.86
N ASP A 1069 31.14 30.80 27.49
CA ASP A 1069 30.33 31.98 27.16
C ASP A 1069 31.09 33.31 27.34
N GLU A 1070 32.01 33.41 28.31
CA GLU A 1070 32.79 34.63 28.50
C GLU A 1070 33.84 34.81 27.39
N LEU A 1071 34.49 33.72 26.97
CA LEU A 1071 35.48 33.73 25.90
C LEU A 1071 34.88 34.03 24.52
N CYS A 1072 33.62 33.66 24.26
CA CYS A 1072 32.90 34.00 23.04
C CYS A 1072 32.95 35.51 22.75
N VAL A 1073 32.72 36.33 23.78
CA VAL A 1073 32.77 37.79 23.68
C VAL A 1073 34.14 38.29 23.21
N GLU A 1074 35.22 37.75 23.76
CA GLU A 1074 36.58 38.17 23.41
C GLU A 1074 36.93 37.81 21.96
N ILE A 1075 36.62 36.59 21.52
CA ILE A 1075 36.93 36.12 20.16
C ILE A 1075 36.13 36.89 19.12
N ALA A 1076 34.83 37.09 19.36
CA ALA A 1076 33.99 37.89 18.48
C ALA A 1076 34.53 39.31 18.37
N GLN A 1077 34.86 39.96 19.49
CA GLN A 1077 35.44 41.31 19.48
C GLN A 1077 36.74 41.40 18.69
N MET A 1078 37.66 40.45 18.87
CA MET A 1078 38.95 40.44 18.17
C MET A 1078 38.76 40.21 16.66
N THR A 1079 37.88 39.28 16.30
CA THR A 1079 37.57 38.96 14.89
C THR A 1079 36.93 40.16 14.19
N TYR A 1080 35.90 40.77 14.78
CA TYR A 1080 35.20 41.92 14.18
C TYR A 1080 36.05 43.20 14.12
N LYS A 1081 37.04 43.37 15.02
CA LYS A 1081 38.01 44.49 14.93
C LYS A 1081 38.81 44.45 13.63
N SER A 1082 39.11 43.25 13.13
CA SER A 1082 39.80 43.07 11.84
C SER A 1082 38.89 43.44 10.65
N LEU A 1083 37.59 43.14 10.75
CA LEU A 1083 36.58 43.44 9.73
C LEU A 1083 36.18 44.92 9.64
N ARG A 1084 36.52 45.75 10.64
CA ARG A 1084 36.31 47.21 10.57
C ARG A 1084 37.02 47.85 9.35
N ARG A 1085 38.03 47.18 8.78
CA ARG A 1085 38.76 47.63 7.59
C ARG A 1085 38.07 47.27 6.26
N GLY A 1086 36.85 46.71 6.32
CA GLY A 1086 36.02 46.32 5.17
C GLY A 1086 35.75 44.82 5.10
N LEU A 1087 34.71 44.42 4.37
CA LEU A 1087 34.35 43.03 4.11
C LEU A 1087 35.26 42.46 2.99
N ARG A 1088 36.38 41.87 3.39
CA ARG A 1088 37.33 41.20 2.49
C ARG A 1088 37.60 39.79 2.99
N ASP A 1089 37.69 38.84 2.07
CA ASP A 1089 37.84 37.40 2.37
C ASP A 1089 39.00 37.14 3.34
N GLU A 1090 40.18 37.72 3.06
CA GLU A 1090 41.38 37.57 3.88
C GLU A 1090 41.21 38.04 5.34
N LEU A 1091 40.38 39.06 5.58
CA LEU A 1091 40.24 39.65 6.92
C LEU A 1091 39.41 38.78 7.88
N VAL A 1092 38.55 37.91 7.35
CA VAL A 1092 37.73 37.00 8.16
C VAL A 1092 38.60 35.92 8.77
N SER A 1093 39.32 35.16 7.93
CA SER A 1093 40.19 34.07 8.36
C SER A 1093 41.38 34.57 9.18
N TRP A 1094 41.96 35.73 8.82
CA TRP A 1094 43.05 36.33 9.57
C TRP A 1094 42.60 36.88 10.91
N GLY A 1095 41.42 37.52 10.95
CA GLY A 1095 40.85 38.05 12.19
C GLY A 1095 40.60 36.96 13.22
N LEU A 1096 40.06 35.81 12.77
CA LEU A 1096 39.90 34.65 13.64
C LEU A 1096 41.24 34.06 14.06
N HIS A 1097 42.18 33.89 13.13
CA HIS A 1097 43.50 33.35 13.42
C HIS A 1097 44.27 34.17 14.47
N ASP A 1098 44.26 35.50 14.37
CA ASP A 1098 44.89 36.41 15.34
C ASP A 1098 44.23 36.33 16.73
N ALA A 1099 42.90 36.22 16.76
CA ALA A 1099 42.13 36.03 18.00
C ALA A 1099 42.50 34.72 18.70
N VAL A 1100 42.44 33.61 17.98
CA VAL A 1100 42.73 32.27 18.49
C VAL A 1100 44.18 32.16 18.95
N ARG A 1101 45.13 32.68 18.17
CA ARG A 1101 46.57 32.67 18.53
C ARG A 1101 46.85 33.50 19.78
N THR A 1102 46.21 34.66 19.94
CA THR A 1102 46.35 35.49 21.15
C THR A 1102 45.82 34.76 22.39
N LEU A 1103 44.68 34.08 22.28
CA LEU A 1103 44.14 33.30 23.40
C LEU A 1103 44.99 32.08 23.73
N ARG A 1104 45.53 31.40 22.72
CA ARG A 1104 46.51 30.34 22.88
C ARG A 1104 47.73 30.83 23.64
N ASP A 1105 48.31 31.96 23.26
CA ASP A 1105 49.50 32.51 23.92
C ASP A 1105 49.22 32.84 25.40
N ARG A 1106 48.06 33.43 25.72
CA ARG A 1106 47.62 33.67 27.12
C ARG A 1106 47.40 32.37 27.90
N TRP A 1107 46.93 31.31 27.24
CA TRP A 1107 46.78 29.99 27.86
C TRP A 1107 48.15 29.37 28.19
N VAL A 1108 49.11 29.43 27.27
CA VAL A 1108 50.50 28.99 27.51
C VAL A 1108 51.17 29.80 28.62
N ASP A 1109 50.99 31.13 28.65
CA ASP A 1109 51.54 31.97 29.72
C ASP A 1109 50.97 31.63 31.11
N ARG A 1110 49.68 31.25 31.19
CA ARG A 1110 49.05 30.77 32.43
C ARG A 1110 49.59 29.40 32.86
N ALA A 1111 49.85 28.52 31.91
CA ALA A 1111 50.47 27.21 32.15
C ALA A 1111 51.90 27.36 32.73
N ASP A 1112 52.71 28.25 32.15
CA ASP A 1112 54.10 28.49 32.58
C ASP A 1112 54.18 29.24 33.93
N GLY A 1113 53.21 30.10 34.25
CA GLY A 1113 53.13 30.82 35.52
C GLY A 1113 52.96 29.93 36.77
N GLY A 1114 52.52 28.68 36.60
CA GLY A 1114 52.46 27.65 37.65
C GLY A 1114 53.77 26.88 37.85
N ALA A 1115 54.70 26.93 36.89
CA ALA A 1115 55.93 26.12 36.86
C ALA A 1115 57.14 26.79 37.55
N GLY A 1116 56.91 27.76 38.44
CA GLY A 1116 57.95 28.50 39.16
C GLY A 1116 58.79 27.71 40.18
N ASN A 1117 58.69 26.37 40.24
CA ASN A 1117 59.39 25.55 41.22
C ASN A 1117 59.89 24.19 40.68
N ALA A 1118 60.41 24.09 39.45
CA ALA A 1118 61.25 22.94 39.10
C ALA A 1118 62.17 23.25 37.90
N SER A 1119 63.33 23.86 38.19
CA SER A 1119 64.45 23.81 37.25
C SER A 1119 65.05 22.41 37.23
N GLN A 1120 64.95 21.67 36.12
CA GLN A 1120 66.05 20.83 35.64
C GLN A 1120 65.78 20.31 34.23
N THR A 1121 66.58 20.84 33.30
CA THR A 1121 66.87 20.35 31.96
C THR A 1121 67.15 18.84 31.93
N ARG A 1122 66.43 18.08 31.09
CA ARG A 1122 66.93 16.80 30.55
C ARG A 1122 66.62 16.66 29.06
N ASN A 1123 67.71 16.70 28.28
CA ASN A 1123 67.80 16.19 26.92
C ASN A 1123 67.26 14.76 26.83
N LEU A 1124 66.36 14.48 25.89
CA LEU A 1124 65.98 13.12 25.51
C LEU A 1124 66.21 12.92 24.01
N SER A 1125 67.17 12.05 23.73
CA SER A 1125 67.52 11.48 22.44
C SER A 1125 66.40 10.57 21.93
N ARG A 1126 66.21 10.57 20.60
CA ARG A 1126 65.43 9.59 19.84
C ARG A 1126 65.92 8.18 20.14
N GLU A 1127 65.15 7.39 20.91
CA GLU A 1127 64.96 5.94 20.78
C GLU A 1127 64.12 5.43 21.96
N GLY A 1128 62.95 4.82 21.68
CA GLY A 1128 62.11 4.14 22.67
C GLY A 1128 60.71 4.77 22.87
N ARG A 1129 59.75 4.47 22.00
CA ARG A 1129 58.32 4.77 22.23
C ARG A 1129 57.72 3.71 23.15
N HIS A 1130 57.79 3.94 24.45
CA HIS A 1130 56.86 3.51 25.50
C HIS A 1130 57.40 4.05 26.83
N ALA A 1131 57.01 5.27 27.19
CA ALA A 1131 57.17 5.79 28.53
C ALA A 1131 55.84 6.41 28.95
N GLN A 1132 55.24 5.86 30.00
CA GLN A 1132 54.14 6.49 30.75
C GLN A 1132 54.58 7.89 31.15
N LEU A 1133 53.79 8.89 30.77
CA LEU A 1133 53.91 10.25 31.28
C LEU A 1133 53.29 10.26 32.67
N ASP A 1134 54.11 10.58 33.68
CA ASP A 1134 53.65 10.90 35.03
C ASP A 1134 52.73 12.13 34.98
N ASP A 1135 51.54 11.99 35.56
CA ASP A 1135 50.63 13.05 35.94
C ASP A 1135 51.32 13.97 36.95
N ASP A 1136 51.61 15.23 36.60
CA ASP A 1136 51.52 16.34 37.55
C ASP A 1136 51.68 17.70 36.84
N ILE A 1137 50.66 18.56 37.08
CA ILE A 1137 50.42 19.92 36.56
C ILE A 1137 49.75 19.96 35.17
N GLU A 1138 48.45 19.65 35.14
CA GLU A 1138 47.60 19.99 33.99
C GLU A 1138 47.38 21.52 33.92
N PRO A 1139 47.78 22.21 32.85
CA PRO A 1139 47.23 23.51 32.54
C PRO A 1139 45.72 23.36 32.25
N GLY A 1140 44.89 24.29 32.73
CA GLY A 1140 43.43 24.24 32.53
C GLY A 1140 43.03 24.08 31.05
N GLN A 1141 41.78 23.68 30.76
CA GLN A 1141 41.35 23.33 29.40
C GLN A 1141 41.68 24.42 28.33
N PRO A 1142 42.20 24.04 27.16
CA PRO A 1142 42.53 24.97 26.06
C PRO A 1142 41.28 25.40 25.27
N LEU A 1143 40.48 26.29 25.87
CA LEU A 1143 39.17 26.76 25.36
C LEU A 1143 39.20 27.53 24.01
N TRP A 1144 40.37 27.76 23.41
CA TRP A 1144 40.54 28.47 22.13
C TRP A 1144 40.46 27.56 20.90
N ILE A 1145 40.67 26.25 21.07
CA ILE A 1145 40.69 25.24 19.99
C ILE A 1145 39.39 25.16 19.18
N PRO A 1146 38.18 25.32 19.75
CA PRO A 1146 36.96 24.96 19.02
C PRO A 1146 36.68 25.82 17.78
N TYR A 1147 37.26 27.01 17.66
CA TYR A 1147 36.86 28.01 16.68
C TYR A 1147 37.46 27.78 15.30
N VAL A 1148 36.59 27.69 14.29
CA VAL A 1148 36.99 27.34 12.93
C VAL A 1148 36.33 28.25 11.91
N HIS A 1149 37.09 28.59 10.87
CA HIS A 1149 36.60 29.28 9.70
C HIS A 1149 36.33 28.28 8.55
N PHE A 1150 35.11 28.33 8.01
CA PHE A 1150 34.67 27.66 6.79
C PHE A 1150 34.41 28.71 5.70
N GLY A 1151 34.70 28.39 4.45
CA GLY A 1151 34.45 29.29 3.31
C GLY A 1151 35.71 29.75 2.60
N VAL A 1152 35.58 30.78 1.76
CA VAL A 1152 36.60 31.17 0.76
C VAL A 1152 37.08 32.59 0.87
#